data_AF-A0A0G4F897-F1
#
_entry.id   AF-A0A0G4F897-F1
#
_cell.length_a   1.000
_cell.length_b   1.000
_cell.length_c   1.000
_cell.angle_alpha   90.00
_cell.angle_beta   90.00
_cell.angle_gamma   90.00
#
_symmetry.space_group_name_H-M   'P 1'
#
loop_
_entity.id
_entity.type
_entity.pdbx_description
1 polymer ?
#
loop_
_entity_poly.entity_id
_entity_poly.type
_entity_poly.pdbx_seq_one_letter_code
_entity_poly.pdbx_strand_id
1 'polypeptide(L)'
;MLHNSRWQVRSGAQKADDPVTYRFHKKIGKGRWSRYVERYLRPAGLEHNQRLVYNYKPFFTVQKRSHRWMWELPKRIARATNASEVLDAWVHFRHRRHKRPYHYFKALKRLVEVGGCDPTDWRFRLIATRIIRIRRRFLNLPRAAKYFGMLSAGHYVVQLSTILAARAHLFTTQQLVQIAVAFARVRVHDKYLFRKLGTHFTDDIESAPVAEVVQMVRAFAECHVHDYGFMAIAAQDIERRIGLATQAFEGSFDEDTRQSLVSPLMCPSIAQLAEVAGAFATAKYLDFGFFEMCAMQLTHILRNAGRVTPPIIAEMIEAFRKNKVNDIYLFEIVLAHMTQHMYDYPPRCVAEIGWGIARVLPPYLPHIRKRFNACLEFLIDHTDMMDLHTVERSASFVYRIHKINTRRGTPPNAKRQQQQQANGKQPPPPPQQPTRNDRTSSKTAAEAEAEADGQPSDQPKQEEALDQPVEDTADDLGEHGAESTESTERQLMEVGGGGGGGGWMGGGLFGGEKYYCRDDPDFRRHLKLEKQLIQGLVERVKAVDASDRTTFDVPKLTEVFVDRGVGDTHAFNVLYRLMHRHLDLFEPVDYARAARAMRRVDEHTGYRDSTLTNAVGRRSLHHWDEFSGVDWHAMVCDLKALGVRHDILSSLEAHKRDLPLMRVFGENELWRRSMGPSSEQQQQQQHELTGEGHKGQLAQQAAA
;
A
#
# COMPACT_ATOMS: atom_id res chain seq x y z
N MET A 1 -5.35 -3.94 68.18
CA MET A 1 -5.30 -2.85 69.18
C MET A 1 -3.87 -2.68 69.70
N LEU A 2 -3.20 -1.57 69.40
CA LEU A 2 -1.93 -1.17 70.03
C LEU A 2 -2.12 0.26 70.54
N HIS A 3 -2.46 0.40 71.83
CA HIS A 3 -2.73 1.70 72.44
C HIS A 3 -1.44 2.44 72.79
N ASN A 4 -1.37 3.71 72.37
CA ASN A 4 -0.61 4.82 72.96
C ASN A 4 0.58 4.45 73.88
N SER A 5 1.67 3.97 73.28
CA SER A 5 3.01 4.19 73.84
C SER A 5 3.37 5.66 73.65
N ARG A 6 3.57 6.43 74.72
CA ARG A 6 4.06 7.81 74.63
C ARG A 6 5.59 7.77 74.52
N TRP A 7 6.11 7.90 73.30
CA TRP A 7 7.55 7.79 73.02
C TRP A 7 8.27 9.08 73.43
N GLN A 8 9.23 8.99 74.34
CA GLN A 8 10.23 10.03 74.57
C GLN A 8 11.60 9.49 74.15
N VAL A 9 12.12 10.00 73.04
CA VAL A 9 13.52 9.79 72.65
C VAL A 9 14.35 10.82 73.42
N ARG A 10 15.12 10.36 74.41
CA ARG A 10 16.23 11.13 74.99
C ARG A 10 17.54 10.55 74.45
N SER A 11 18.24 11.31 73.62
CA SER A 11 19.62 11.02 73.23
C SER A 11 20.54 11.32 74.41
N GLY A 12 20.70 10.36 75.31
CA GLY A 12 21.70 10.42 76.38
C GLY A 12 23.07 10.06 75.82
N ALA A 13 23.81 11.05 75.31
CA ALA A 13 25.23 10.87 75.04
C ALA A 13 25.99 10.98 76.37
N GLN A 14 26.41 9.84 76.93
CA GLN A 14 27.40 9.80 78.00
C GLN A 14 28.67 9.17 77.43
N LYS A 15 29.69 10.01 77.23
CA LYS A 15 30.99 9.73 76.58
C LYS A 15 30.92 9.51 75.06
N ALA A 16 32.06 9.78 74.40
CA ALA A 16 32.13 10.01 72.95
C ALA A 16 32.23 8.74 72.10
N ASP A 17 32.65 7.61 72.69
CA ASP A 17 32.97 6.37 71.97
C ASP A 17 31.94 5.25 72.13
N ASP A 18 30.88 5.45 72.93
CA ASP A 18 29.82 4.45 73.08
C ASP A 18 28.84 4.47 71.89
N PRO A 19 28.53 3.32 71.26
CA PRO A 19 27.64 3.27 70.11
C PRO A 19 26.23 3.69 70.50
N VAL A 20 25.67 4.68 69.79
CA VAL A 20 24.34 5.27 70.06
C VAL A 20 23.27 4.17 70.13
N THR A 21 22.82 3.84 71.34
CA THR A 21 21.76 2.84 71.57
C THR A 21 20.41 3.53 71.80
N TYR A 22 19.35 2.99 71.19
CA TYR A 22 18.00 3.45 71.52
C TYR A 22 17.52 2.80 72.82
N ARG A 23 17.37 3.60 73.88
CA ARG A 23 16.72 3.20 75.14
C ARG A 23 15.21 3.17 74.94
N PHE A 24 14.58 2.01 75.12
CA PHE A 24 13.11 1.91 75.14
C PHE A 24 12.60 0.99 76.24
N HIS A 25 11.38 1.31 76.70
CA HIS A 25 10.71 0.64 77.80
C HIS A 25 9.59 -0.25 77.25
N LYS A 26 9.84 -1.57 77.14
CA LYS A 26 8.75 -2.51 76.79
C LYS A 26 7.94 -2.82 78.05
N LYS A 27 6.65 -2.46 78.03
CA LYS A 27 5.72 -2.74 79.13
C LYS A 27 5.46 -4.25 79.23
N ILE A 28 5.77 -4.86 80.38
CA ILE A 28 5.53 -6.28 80.64
C ILE A 28 4.28 -6.40 81.52
N GLY A 29 3.20 -6.93 80.94
CA GLY A 29 1.90 -7.09 81.62
C GLY A 29 1.05 -5.81 81.69
N LYS A 30 -0.15 -5.96 82.25
CA LYS A 30 -1.11 -4.87 82.51
C LYS A 30 -1.10 -4.57 84.02
N GLY A 31 -0.66 -3.39 84.45
CA GLY A 31 -1.07 -2.87 85.78
C GLY A 31 -0.12 -1.97 86.56
N ARG A 32 1.21 -2.17 86.55
CA ARG A 32 2.14 -1.38 87.40
C ARG A 32 3.39 -0.90 86.63
N TRP A 33 3.80 0.34 86.89
CA TRP A 33 4.98 0.97 86.25
C TRP A 33 6.32 0.49 86.84
N SER A 34 6.33 -0.33 87.90
CA SER A 34 7.55 -0.82 88.55
C SER A 34 8.19 -2.05 87.91
N ARG A 35 7.67 -2.52 86.75
CA ARG A 35 8.22 -3.67 86.01
C ARG A 35 8.44 -3.33 84.54
N TYR A 36 9.53 -2.63 84.25
CA TYR A 36 10.08 -2.49 82.91
C TYR A 36 11.42 -3.22 82.84
N VAL A 37 11.64 -3.93 81.73
CA VAL A 37 12.97 -4.42 81.35
C VAL A 37 13.52 -3.44 80.33
N GLU A 38 14.60 -2.77 80.68
CA GLU A 38 15.33 -1.93 79.73
C GLU A 38 15.97 -2.81 78.66
N ARG A 39 15.86 -2.38 77.41
CA ARG A 39 16.55 -3.02 76.29
C ARG A 39 17.28 -1.98 75.49
N TYR A 40 18.55 -2.27 75.26
CA TYR A 40 19.46 -1.49 74.42
C TYR A 40 19.62 -2.25 73.11
N LEU A 41 19.16 -1.69 72.01
CA LEU A 41 19.32 -2.24 70.66
C LEU A 41 20.08 -1.26 69.78
N ARG A 42 20.98 -1.79 68.95
CA ARG A 42 21.71 -1.00 67.96
C ARG A 42 20.74 -0.47 66.89
N PRO A 43 20.91 0.78 66.39
CA PRO A 43 19.97 1.45 65.48
C PRO A 43 19.55 0.63 64.26
N ALA A 44 20.52 0.01 63.58
CA ALA A 44 20.33 -0.65 62.29
C ALA A 44 19.20 -1.71 62.29
N GLY A 45 19.02 -2.46 63.39
CA GLY A 45 17.99 -3.51 63.48
C GLY A 45 16.56 -2.99 63.70
N LEU A 46 16.42 -1.76 64.19
CA LEU A 46 15.12 -1.11 64.43
C LEU A 46 14.68 -0.28 63.22
N GLU A 47 15.59 0.50 62.63
CA GLU A 47 15.29 1.38 61.50
C GLU A 47 14.87 0.62 60.23
N HIS A 48 15.44 -0.58 59.99
CA HIS A 48 15.05 -1.42 58.86
C HIS A 48 13.65 -2.06 59.01
N ASN A 49 13.23 -2.35 60.25
CA ASN A 49 12.05 -3.18 60.51
C ASN A 49 10.82 -2.38 60.98
N GLN A 50 11.00 -1.15 61.49
CA GLN A 50 9.88 -0.32 61.92
C GLN A 50 9.50 0.72 60.88
N ARG A 51 8.24 0.67 60.45
CA ARG A 51 7.64 1.73 59.63
C ARG A 51 7.51 2.99 60.48
N LEU A 52 8.43 3.94 60.32
CA LEU A 52 8.40 5.26 60.97
C LEU A 52 7.08 5.98 60.66
N VAL A 53 6.16 5.98 61.62
CA VAL A 53 4.92 6.76 61.60
C VAL A 53 5.14 8.03 62.40
N TYR A 54 5.40 9.12 61.69
CA TYR A 54 5.53 10.44 62.28
C TYR A 54 4.14 10.96 62.72
N ASN A 55 3.92 11.03 64.03
CA ASN A 55 2.66 11.50 64.61
C ASN A 55 2.50 13.04 64.61
N TYR A 56 3.43 13.80 64.03
CA TYR A 56 3.27 15.24 63.88
C TYR A 56 2.41 15.55 62.64
N LYS A 57 1.36 16.37 62.80
CA LYS A 57 0.74 17.03 61.65
C LYS A 57 1.77 18.05 61.12
N PRO A 58 2.19 17.99 59.85
CA PRO A 58 3.15 18.95 59.31
C PRO A 58 2.54 20.36 59.33
N PHE A 59 3.35 21.37 59.65
CA PHE A 59 2.93 22.77 59.48
C PHE A 59 2.45 23.03 58.05
N PHE A 60 1.45 23.90 57.89
CA PHE A 60 0.85 24.23 56.59
C PHE A 60 1.88 24.58 55.52
N THR A 61 2.96 25.29 55.88
CA THR A 61 4.08 25.62 54.98
C THR A 61 4.82 24.38 54.47
N VAL A 62 5.09 23.41 55.34
CA VAL A 62 5.74 22.12 55.00
C VAL A 62 4.81 21.26 54.15
N GLN A 63 3.51 21.23 54.46
CA GLN A 63 2.51 20.54 53.65
C GLN A 63 2.36 21.20 52.25
N LYS A 64 2.26 22.52 52.17
CA LYS A 64 2.22 23.27 50.91
C LYS A 64 3.47 23.03 50.06
N ARG A 65 4.67 23.02 50.68
CA ARG A 65 5.93 22.61 50.02
C ARG A 65 5.90 21.16 49.55
N SER A 66 5.39 20.22 50.35
CA SER A 66 5.35 18.80 49.99
C SER A 66 4.29 18.45 48.92
N HIS A 67 3.29 19.31 48.72
CA HIS A 67 2.31 19.20 47.63
C HIS A 67 2.67 20.04 46.38
N ARG A 68 3.68 20.92 46.46
CA ARG A 68 4.10 21.85 45.38
C ARG A 68 4.36 21.17 44.02
N TRP A 69 4.82 19.93 44.04
CA TRP A 69 5.03 19.11 42.83
C TRP A 69 3.76 18.94 41.97
N MET A 70 2.56 19.01 42.54
CA MET A 70 1.30 18.83 41.79
C MET A 70 1.09 19.88 40.70
N TRP A 71 1.60 21.10 40.92
CA TRP A 71 1.59 22.17 39.91
C TRP A 71 2.96 22.37 39.25
N GLU A 72 4.07 22.08 39.95
CA GLU A 72 5.40 22.20 39.35
C GLU A 72 5.73 21.13 38.31
N LEU A 73 5.32 19.87 38.50
CA LEU A 73 5.56 18.83 37.50
C LEU A 73 4.89 19.20 36.16
N PRO A 74 3.58 19.56 36.10
CA PRO A 74 2.98 20.11 34.88
C PRO A 74 3.68 21.35 34.32
N LYS A 75 4.12 22.30 35.17
CA LYS A 75 4.80 23.52 34.71
C LYS A 75 6.20 23.23 34.13
N ARG A 76 6.96 22.30 34.70
CA ARG A 76 8.27 21.90 34.16
C ARG A 76 8.12 21.12 32.86
N ILE A 77 7.16 20.19 32.78
CA ILE A 77 6.82 19.51 31.52
C ILE A 77 6.45 20.54 30.44
N ALA A 78 5.55 21.49 30.73
CA ALA A 78 5.14 22.51 29.75
C ALA A 78 6.28 23.44 29.30
N ARG A 79 7.28 23.68 30.15
CA ARG A 79 8.47 24.50 29.83
C ARG A 79 9.57 23.72 29.09
N ALA A 80 9.56 22.40 29.17
CA ALA A 80 10.57 21.58 28.52
C ALA A 80 10.50 21.74 27.00
N THR A 81 11.64 22.03 26.39
CA THR A 81 11.82 22.27 24.95
C THR A 81 12.21 21.00 24.20
N ASN A 82 12.91 20.08 24.86
CA ASN A 82 13.39 18.81 24.32
C ASN A 82 12.86 17.62 25.14
N ALA A 83 12.97 16.42 24.56
CA ALA A 83 12.48 15.19 25.18
C ALA A 83 13.20 14.86 26.51
N SER A 84 14.51 15.10 26.58
CA SER A 84 15.33 14.91 27.79
C SER A 84 14.80 15.72 28.97
N GLU A 85 14.50 17.01 28.79
CA GLU A 85 13.93 17.88 29.83
C GLU A 85 12.57 17.40 30.33
N VAL A 86 11.71 16.86 29.45
CA VAL A 86 10.42 16.27 29.84
C VAL A 86 10.64 15.05 30.73
N LEU A 87 11.58 14.18 30.34
CA LEU A 87 11.93 12.97 31.09
C LEU A 87 12.63 13.31 32.41
N ASP A 88 13.50 14.31 32.45
CA ASP A 88 14.21 14.73 33.66
C ASP A 88 13.30 15.50 34.63
N ALA A 89 12.36 16.29 34.12
CA ALA A 89 11.26 16.85 34.92
C ALA A 89 10.42 15.74 35.58
N TRP A 90 10.19 14.62 34.88
CA TRP A 90 9.51 13.46 35.45
C TRP A 90 10.35 12.73 36.51
N VAL A 91 11.64 12.49 36.22
CA VAL A 91 12.60 11.83 37.12
C VAL A 91 12.81 12.63 38.41
N HIS A 92 12.89 13.96 38.34
CA HIS A 92 13.01 14.85 39.49
C HIS A 92 11.89 14.59 40.53
N PHE A 93 10.66 14.35 40.05
CA PHE A 93 9.52 14.02 40.89
C PHE A 93 9.25 12.50 41.03
N ARG A 94 10.20 11.61 40.69
CA ARG A 94 10.02 10.14 40.73
C ARG A 94 9.52 9.62 42.08
N HIS A 95 10.03 10.19 43.17
CA HIS A 95 9.70 9.83 44.56
C HIS A 95 8.21 10.06 44.93
N ARG A 96 7.47 10.88 44.17
CA ARG A 96 6.03 11.14 44.41
C ARG A 96 5.19 9.99 43.85
N ARG A 97 4.72 9.11 44.75
CA ARG A 97 3.96 7.88 44.44
C ARG A 97 2.53 8.12 43.89
N HIS A 98 1.90 9.25 44.21
CA HIS A 98 0.48 9.54 43.94
C HIS A 98 0.23 10.44 42.70
N LYS A 99 0.97 10.22 41.60
CA LYS A 99 0.70 10.92 40.34
C LYS A 99 -0.67 10.47 39.77
N ARG A 100 -1.59 11.42 39.56
CA ARG A 100 -2.90 11.21 38.90
C ARG A 100 -2.74 10.95 37.39
N PRO A 101 -3.66 10.22 36.72
CA PRO A 101 -3.62 9.92 35.28
C PRO A 101 -3.26 11.10 34.35
N TYR A 102 -3.80 12.30 34.60
CA TYR A 102 -3.51 13.47 33.77
C TYR A 102 -2.03 13.89 33.73
N HIS A 103 -1.23 13.57 34.75
CA HIS A 103 0.21 13.88 34.73
C HIS A 103 0.93 13.07 33.65
N TYR A 104 0.53 11.80 33.48
CA TYR A 104 1.08 10.92 32.46
C TYR A 104 0.68 11.42 31.06
N PHE A 105 -0.58 11.84 30.87
CA PHE A 105 -1.00 12.47 29.61
C PHE A 105 -0.25 13.76 29.30
N LYS A 106 0.00 14.63 30.29
CA LYS A 106 0.79 15.85 30.07
C LYS A 106 2.22 15.52 29.65
N ALA A 107 2.85 14.51 30.27
CA ALA A 107 4.16 14.03 29.86
C ALA A 107 4.15 13.44 28.44
N LEU A 108 3.25 12.49 28.14
CA LEU A 108 3.16 11.87 26.82
C LEU A 108 2.82 12.87 25.71
N LYS A 109 1.84 13.76 25.92
CA LYS A 109 1.49 14.83 24.97
C LYS A 109 2.71 15.72 24.69
N ARG A 110 3.45 16.11 25.74
CA ARG A 110 4.63 16.95 25.56
C ARG A 110 5.77 16.22 24.85
N LEU A 111 6.02 14.95 25.15
CA LEU A 111 7.00 14.13 24.42
C LEU A 111 6.70 14.09 22.92
N VAL A 112 5.42 13.98 22.54
CA VAL A 112 4.99 14.07 21.13
C VAL A 112 5.20 15.48 20.55
N GLU A 113 4.87 16.54 21.31
CA GLU A 113 5.07 17.94 20.87
C GLU A 113 6.55 18.33 20.66
N VAL A 114 7.49 17.73 21.39
CA VAL A 114 8.93 18.05 21.30
C VAL A 114 9.71 17.14 20.34
N GLY A 115 9.02 16.43 19.44
CA GLY A 115 9.65 15.59 18.41
C GLY A 115 9.83 14.12 18.75
N GLY A 116 9.24 13.63 19.84
CA GLY A 116 9.27 12.22 20.23
C GLY A 116 10.33 11.87 21.27
N CYS A 117 10.50 10.58 21.56
CA CYS A 117 11.55 10.07 22.44
C CYS A 117 11.90 8.62 22.11
N ASP A 118 13.12 8.19 22.42
CA ASP A 118 13.53 6.79 22.34
C ASP A 118 12.64 5.91 23.25
N PRO A 119 11.88 4.93 22.70
CA PRO A 119 11.06 4.01 23.49
C PRO A 119 11.85 3.13 24.46
N THR A 120 13.15 2.97 24.24
CA THR A 120 14.04 2.16 25.09
C THR A 120 14.49 2.89 26.36
N ASP A 121 14.46 4.23 26.39
CA ASP A 121 14.92 5.05 27.53
C ASP A 121 14.24 4.60 28.85
N TRP A 122 15.03 4.31 29.87
CA TRP A 122 14.55 3.88 31.19
C TRP A 122 13.65 4.92 31.88
N ARG A 123 13.84 6.21 31.60
CA ARG A 123 13.02 7.33 32.10
C ARG A 123 11.63 7.28 31.48
N PHE A 124 11.54 7.03 30.17
CA PHE A 124 10.27 6.81 29.47
C PHE A 124 9.60 5.51 29.94
N ARG A 125 10.37 4.42 30.09
CA ARG A 125 9.93 3.14 30.66
C ARG A 125 9.23 3.31 32.01
N LEU A 126 9.72 4.20 32.91
CA LEU A 126 9.05 4.51 34.18
C LEU A 126 7.65 5.13 34.01
N ILE A 127 7.45 5.96 32.97
CA ILE A 127 6.13 6.53 32.63
C ILE A 127 5.25 5.41 32.09
N ALA A 128 5.72 4.72 31.04
CA ALA A 128 4.96 3.73 30.29
C ALA A 128 4.56 2.52 31.15
N THR A 129 5.50 1.87 31.83
CA THR A 129 5.23 0.74 32.74
C THR A 129 4.21 1.11 33.83
N ARG A 130 4.20 2.36 34.30
CA ARG A 130 3.24 2.80 35.32
C ARG A 130 1.84 3.01 34.73
N ILE A 131 1.70 3.49 33.50
CA ILE A 131 0.43 3.54 32.75
C ILE A 131 -0.10 2.10 32.56
N ILE A 132 0.74 1.19 32.06
CA ILE A 132 0.37 -0.23 31.88
C ILE A 132 -0.09 -0.86 33.21
N ARG A 133 0.55 -0.55 34.35
CA ARG A 133 0.11 -1.06 35.67
C ARG A 133 -1.26 -0.51 36.11
N ILE A 134 -1.67 0.68 35.68
CA ILE A 134 -2.95 1.30 36.06
C ILE A 134 -4.04 1.22 34.97
N ARG A 135 -3.74 0.63 33.82
CA ARG A 135 -4.57 0.63 32.60
C ARG A 135 -6.06 0.28 32.82
N ARG A 136 -6.38 -0.66 33.72
CA ARG A 136 -7.78 -1.01 34.08
C ARG A 136 -8.58 0.16 34.70
N ARG A 137 -7.92 1.11 35.37
CA ARG A 137 -8.53 2.28 36.03
C ARG A 137 -8.33 3.59 35.24
N PHE A 138 -7.85 3.49 34.01
CA PHE A 138 -7.41 4.63 33.22
C PHE A 138 -8.52 4.96 32.21
N LEU A 139 -9.26 6.04 32.46
CA LEU A 139 -10.51 6.36 31.76
C LEU A 139 -10.31 6.51 30.24
N ASN A 140 -9.38 7.38 29.83
CA ASN A 140 -9.13 7.67 28.41
C ASN A 140 -7.96 6.83 27.86
N LEU A 141 -8.11 5.51 27.89
CA LEU A 141 -7.10 4.60 27.33
C LEU A 141 -6.84 4.79 25.82
N PRO A 142 -7.84 5.12 24.96
CA PRO A 142 -7.63 5.40 23.54
C PRO A 142 -6.58 6.49 23.29
N ARG A 143 -6.64 7.61 24.02
CA ARG A 143 -5.66 8.71 23.90
C ARG A 143 -4.26 8.32 24.36
N ALA A 144 -4.12 7.36 25.29
CA ALA A 144 -2.81 6.84 25.67
C ALA A 144 -2.24 5.89 24.60
N ALA A 145 -3.08 5.07 23.97
CA ALA A 145 -2.68 4.28 22.80
C ALA A 145 -2.20 5.22 21.68
N LYS A 146 -2.98 6.24 21.32
CA LYS A 146 -2.58 7.29 20.35
C LYS A 146 -1.19 7.86 20.64
N TYR A 147 -0.93 8.30 21.88
CA TYR A 147 0.39 8.84 22.21
C TYR A 147 1.51 7.79 22.20
N PHE A 148 1.27 6.53 22.58
CA PHE A 148 2.29 5.49 22.41
C PHE A 148 2.58 5.19 20.93
N GLY A 149 1.56 5.18 20.06
CA GLY A 149 1.74 5.04 18.62
C GLY A 149 2.48 6.22 17.98
N MET A 150 2.19 7.45 18.41
CA MET A 150 2.93 8.66 17.98
C MET A 150 4.39 8.70 18.47
N LEU A 151 4.73 7.94 19.51
CA LEU A 151 6.10 7.78 20.04
C LEU A 151 6.76 6.48 19.54
N SER A 152 6.21 5.81 18.52
CA SER A 152 6.69 4.52 17.98
C SER A 152 6.87 3.41 19.05
N ALA A 153 6.13 3.48 20.15
CA ALA A 153 6.38 2.72 21.37
C ALA A 153 5.60 1.38 21.38
N GLY A 154 5.77 0.58 20.31
CA GLY A 154 4.91 -0.55 19.94
C GLY A 154 4.66 -1.60 21.03
N HIS A 155 5.70 -1.97 21.78
CA HIS A 155 5.58 -2.91 22.90
C HIS A 155 4.50 -2.47 23.93
N TYR A 156 4.35 -1.18 24.20
CA TYR A 156 3.31 -0.69 25.11
C TYR A 156 1.94 -0.61 24.45
N VAL A 157 1.87 -0.39 23.13
CA VAL A 157 0.62 -0.45 22.35
C VAL A 157 0.03 -1.86 22.40
N VAL A 158 0.86 -2.89 22.13
CA VAL A 158 0.48 -4.32 22.29
C VAL A 158 -0.03 -4.61 23.70
N GLN A 159 0.66 -4.15 24.75
CA GLN A 159 0.23 -4.38 26.14
C GLN A 159 -1.12 -3.75 26.52
N LEU A 160 -1.66 -2.85 25.69
CA LEU A 160 -3.01 -2.30 25.85
C LEU A 160 -4.08 -3.10 25.10
N SER A 161 -3.75 -3.88 24.07
CA SER A 161 -4.74 -4.44 23.12
C SER A 161 -5.84 -5.23 23.80
N THR A 162 -5.47 -6.17 24.69
CA THR A 162 -6.40 -7.00 25.49
C THR A 162 -7.47 -6.20 26.25
N ILE A 163 -7.17 -4.99 26.72
CA ILE A 163 -8.12 -4.16 27.50
C ILE A 163 -8.84 -3.16 26.61
N LEU A 164 -8.23 -2.75 25.49
CA LEU A 164 -8.91 -1.98 24.46
C LEU A 164 -10.01 -2.83 23.79
N ALA A 165 -9.70 -4.06 23.39
CA ALA A 165 -10.65 -5.01 22.81
C ALA A 165 -11.80 -5.33 23.78
N ALA A 166 -11.49 -5.59 25.06
CA ALA A 166 -12.51 -5.85 26.10
C ALA A 166 -13.42 -4.64 26.42
N ARG A 167 -13.09 -3.44 25.92
CA ARG A 167 -13.83 -2.19 26.16
C ARG A 167 -14.25 -1.48 24.87
N ALA A 168 -14.12 -2.12 23.72
CA ALA A 168 -14.37 -1.50 22.42
C ALA A 168 -15.78 -0.90 22.34
N HIS A 169 -16.81 -1.63 22.78
CA HIS A 169 -18.21 -1.18 22.93
C HIS A 169 -18.45 0.04 23.85
N LEU A 170 -17.44 0.54 24.58
CA LEU A 170 -17.54 1.73 25.44
C LEU A 170 -16.85 2.96 24.85
N PHE A 171 -16.29 2.85 23.65
CA PHE A 171 -15.54 3.90 22.99
C PHE A 171 -16.36 4.45 21.81
N THR A 172 -16.34 5.78 21.64
CA THR A 172 -16.95 6.42 20.47
C THR A 172 -16.18 6.05 19.19
N THR A 173 -16.81 6.17 18.02
CA THR A 173 -16.18 6.03 16.69
C THR A 173 -14.79 6.67 16.62
N GLN A 174 -14.68 7.96 16.98
CA GLN A 174 -13.42 8.69 17.06
C GLN A 174 -12.36 8.01 17.95
N GLN A 175 -12.76 7.43 19.08
CA GLN A 175 -11.86 6.74 19.99
C GLN A 175 -11.42 5.38 19.44
N LEU A 176 -12.30 4.65 18.74
CA LEU A 176 -11.96 3.43 18.00
C LEU A 176 -10.90 3.73 16.92
N VAL A 177 -11.11 4.78 16.13
CA VAL A 177 -10.14 5.25 15.12
C VAL A 177 -8.81 5.66 15.76
N GLN A 178 -8.83 6.39 16.89
CA GLN A 178 -7.60 6.73 17.62
C GLN A 178 -6.82 5.51 18.11
N ILE A 179 -7.49 4.39 18.39
CA ILE A 179 -6.83 3.11 18.70
C ILE A 179 -6.25 2.52 17.42
N ALA A 180 -7.06 2.36 16.36
CA ALA A 180 -6.61 1.74 15.11
C ALA A 180 -5.38 2.45 14.52
N VAL A 181 -5.44 3.79 14.40
CA VAL A 181 -4.34 4.65 13.94
C VAL A 181 -3.10 4.54 14.85
N ALA A 182 -3.25 4.23 16.14
CA ALA A 182 -2.11 4.02 17.03
C ALA A 182 -1.37 2.71 16.75
N PHE A 183 -2.10 1.65 16.38
CA PHE A 183 -1.52 0.37 15.96
C PHE A 183 -0.89 0.48 14.57
N ALA A 184 -1.56 1.17 13.64
CA ALA A 184 -1.11 1.44 12.28
C ALA A 184 0.25 2.15 12.21
N ARG A 185 0.42 3.21 13.01
CA ARG A 185 1.70 3.94 13.15
C ARG A 185 2.88 3.07 13.59
N VAL A 186 2.62 1.93 14.25
CA VAL A 186 3.66 0.98 14.69
C VAL A 186 3.58 -0.36 13.93
N ARG A 187 2.72 -0.45 12.91
CA ARG A 187 2.45 -1.64 12.08
C ARG A 187 2.24 -2.92 12.90
N VAL A 188 1.52 -2.80 14.01
CA VAL A 188 1.24 -3.92 14.92
C VAL A 188 0.01 -4.68 14.45
N HIS A 189 0.21 -5.91 14.00
CA HIS A 189 -0.87 -6.82 13.62
C HIS A 189 -1.55 -7.44 14.86
N ASP A 190 -2.79 -7.03 15.16
CA ASP A 190 -3.65 -7.67 16.19
C ASP A 190 -5.05 -7.92 15.61
N LYS A 191 -5.22 -9.07 14.94
CA LYS A 191 -6.48 -9.46 14.28
C LYS A 191 -7.68 -9.49 15.24
N TYR A 192 -7.48 -9.81 16.52
CA TYR A 192 -8.57 -9.89 17.50
C TYR A 192 -9.06 -8.50 17.90
N LEU A 193 -8.13 -7.59 18.21
CA LEU A 193 -8.46 -6.19 18.48
C LEU A 193 -9.15 -5.56 17.27
N PHE A 194 -8.54 -5.68 16.08
CA PHE A 194 -9.07 -5.04 14.87
C PHE A 194 -10.47 -5.55 14.51
N ARG A 195 -10.74 -6.86 14.60
CA ARG A 195 -12.11 -7.39 14.42
C ARG A 195 -13.10 -6.74 15.40
N LYS A 196 -12.72 -6.54 16.67
CA LYS A 196 -13.57 -5.87 17.67
C LYS A 196 -13.74 -4.37 17.42
N LEU A 197 -12.72 -3.68 16.91
CA LEU A 197 -12.83 -2.28 16.48
C LEU A 197 -13.74 -2.16 15.27
N GLY A 198 -13.60 -3.06 14.28
CA GLY A 198 -14.43 -3.11 13.08
C GLY A 198 -15.90 -3.32 13.40
N THR A 199 -16.27 -4.36 14.16
CA THR A 199 -17.67 -4.60 14.56
C THR A 199 -18.31 -3.37 15.20
N HIS A 200 -17.67 -2.79 16.23
CA HIS A 200 -18.24 -1.64 16.93
C HIS A 200 -18.16 -0.32 16.19
N PHE A 201 -17.32 -0.20 15.16
CA PHE A 201 -17.33 0.95 14.27
C PHE A 201 -18.40 0.81 13.19
N THR A 202 -18.67 -0.42 12.72
CA THR A 202 -19.79 -0.74 11.82
C THR A 202 -21.14 -0.40 12.46
N ASP A 203 -21.33 -0.68 13.75
CA ASP A 203 -22.57 -0.37 14.49
C ASP A 203 -22.99 1.12 14.35
N ASP A 204 -22.03 2.05 14.29
CA ASP A 204 -22.24 3.51 14.23
C ASP A 204 -21.79 4.15 12.88
N ILE A 205 -21.42 3.36 11.87
CA ILE A 205 -20.63 3.85 10.70
C ILE A 205 -21.33 4.97 9.92
N GLU A 206 -22.64 4.88 9.74
CA GLU A 206 -23.44 5.87 9.00
C GLU A 206 -23.39 7.27 9.62
N SER A 207 -23.26 7.33 10.95
CA SER A 207 -23.13 8.58 11.71
C SER A 207 -21.70 9.12 11.77
N ALA A 208 -20.70 8.28 11.48
CA ALA A 208 -19.30 8.65 11.56
C ALA A 208 -18.94 9.66 10.46
N PRO A 209 -18.10 10.67 10.75
CA PRO A 209 -17.53 11.52 9.71
C PRO A 209 -16.72 10.69 8.72
N VAL A 210 -16.78 11.02 7.44
CA VAL A 210 -16.11 10.24 6.37
C VAL A 210 -14.58 10.16 6.59
N ALA A 211 -13.98 11.20 7.18
CA ALA A 211 -12.57 11.20 7.56
C ALA A 211 -12.21 10.17 8.66
N GLU A 212 -13.17 9.77 9.50
CA GLU A 212 -12.99 8.70 10.49
C GLU A 212 -13.08 7.31 9.83
N VAL A 213 -13.99 7.12 8.87
CA VAL A 213 -14.09 5.90 8.05
C VAL A 213 -12.80 5.66 7.27
N VAL A 214 -12.30 6.68 6.55
CA VAL A 214 -11.04 6.64 5.79
C VAL A 214 -9.86 6.27 6.70
N GLN A 215 -9.73 6.93 7.86
CA GLN A 215 -8.67 6.61 8.83
C GLN A 215 -8.78 5.19 9.39
N MET A 216 -10.00 4.65 9.57
CA MET A 216 -10.19 3.27 10.00
C MET A 216 -9.74 2.29 8.92
N VAL A 217 -10.24 2.41 7.69
CA VAL A 217 -9.85 1.53 6.55
C VAL A 217 -8.34 1.54 6.33
N ARG A 218 -7.74 2.74 6.33
CA ARG A 218 -6.28 2.93 6.24
C ARG A 218 -5.54 2.24 7.38
N ALA A 219 -6.04 2.32 8.62
CA ALA A 219 -5.40 1.66 9.76
C ALA A 219 -5.44 0.12 9.69
N PHE A 220 -6.52 -0.47 9.15
CA PHE A 220 -6.57 -1.91 8.85
C PHE A 220 -5.52 -2.29 7.81
N ALA A 221 -5.39 -1.51 6.73
CA ALA A 221 -4.42 -1.73 5.66
C ALA A 221 -2.97 -1.60 6.13
N GLU A 222 -2.62 -0.54 6.88
CA GLU A 222 -1.28 -0.31 7.44
C GLU A 222 -0.85 -1.37 8.49
N CYS A 223 -1.81 -2.06 9.14
CA CYS A 223 -1.54 -3.19 10.02
C CYS A 223 -1.57 -4.56 9.30
N HIS A 224 -1.81 -4.58 7.98
CA HIS A 224 -2.06 -5.77 7.19
C HIS A 224 -3.14 -6.69 7.81
N VAL A 225 -4.21 -6.10 8.35
CA VAL A 225 -5.37 -6.85 8.88
C VAL A 225 -6.43 -6.95 7.78
N HIS A 226 -6.45 -8.12 7.13
CA HIS A 226 -7.39 -8.46 6.06
C HIS A 226 -8.78 -8.82 6.62
N ASP A 227 -9.55 -7.82 7.05
CA ASP A 227 -10.97 -7.96 7.37
C ASP A 227 -11.82 -7.42 6.20
N TYR A 228 -11.99 -8.27 5.18
CA TYR A 228 -12.73 -7.90 3.97
C TYR A 228 -14.22 -7.64 4.20
N GLY A 229 -14.80 -8.17 5.30
CA GLY A 229 -16.18 -7.86 5.68
C GLY A 229 -16.32 -6.40 6.12
N PHE A 230 -15.40 -5.93 6.98
CA PHE A 230 -15.34 -4.52 7.35
C PHE A 230 -15.05 -3.61 6.13
N MET A 231 -14.12 -4.01 5.25
CA MET A 231 -13.78 -3.22 4.06
C MET A 231 -14.94 -3.09 3.07
N ALA A 232 -15.73 -4.15 2.86
CA ALA A 232 -16.94 -4.11 2.03
C ALA A 232 -17.99 -3.13 2.59
N ILE A 233 -18.25 -3.18 3.90
CA ILE A 233 -19.23 -2.28 4.54
C ILE A 233 -18.75 -0.83 4.46
N ALA A 234 -17.45 -0.58 4.61
CA ALA A 234 -16.88 0.76 4.45
C ALA A 234 -16.94 1.26 2.99
N ALA A 235 -16.75 0.39 1.99
CA ALA A 235 -16.95 0.72 0.58
C ALA A 235 -18.41 1.12 0.30
N GLN A 236 -19.36 0.28 0.73
CA GLN A 236 -20.80 0.48 0.56
C GLN A 236 -21.29 1.77 1.24
N ASP A 237 -20.82 2.10 2.44
CA ASP A 237 -21.17 3.36 3.11
C ASP A 237 -20.61 4.58 2.36
N ILE A 238 -19.40 4.48 1.80
CA ILE A 238 -18.80 5.55 0.99
C ILE A 238 -19.57 5.74 -0.33
N GLU A 239 -19.93 4.66 -1.03
CA GLU A 239 -20.76 4.69 -2.24
C GLU A 239 -22.14 5.29 -1.96
N ARG A 240 -22.80 4.85 -0.87
CA ARG A 240 -24.09 5.38 -0.41
C ARG A 240 -24.05 6.88 -0.15
N ARG A 241 -23.01 7.39 0.53
CA ARG A 241 -22.82 8.83 0.79
C ARG A 241 -22.69 9.63 -0.51
N ILE A 242 -21.98 9.10 -1.51
CA ILE A 242 -21.84 9.75 -2.81
C ILE A 242 -23.17 9.71 -3.57
N GLY A 243 -23.88 8.58 -3.57
CA GLY A 243 -25.21 8.47 -4.19
C GLY A 243 -26.20 9.49 -3.62
N LEU A 244 -26.25 9.62 -2.29
CA LEU A 244 -27.08 10.62 -1.61
C LEU A 244 -26.65 12.06 -1.94
N ALA A 245 -25.34 12.33 -2.00
CA ALA A 245 -24.86 13.66 -2.41
C ALA A 245 -25.24 13.99 -3.85
N THR A 246 -25.15 13.04 -4.79
CA THR A 246 -25.58 13.22 -6.18
C THR A 246 -27.08 13.51 -6.28
N GLN A 247 -27.93 12.72 -5.62
CA GLN A 247 -29.38 12.95 -5.58
C GLN A 247 -29.76 14.30 -4.94
N ALA A 248 -28.96 14.76 -3.96
CA ALA A 248 -29.11 16.09 -3.35
C ALA A 248 -28.73 17.23 -4.31
N PHE A 249 -27.78 17.04 -5.23
CA PHE A 249 -27.51 17.99 -6.32
C PHE A 249 -28.60 18.00 -7.40
N GLU A 250 -29.25 16.86 -7.65
CA GLU A 250 -30.36 16.72 -8.61
C GLU A 250 -31.71 17.28 -8.10
N GLY A 251 -31.73 17.90 -6.90
CA GLY A 251 -32.91 18.62 -6.38
C GLY A 251 -33.97 17.75 -5.72
N SER A 252 -33.65 16.50 -5.37
CA SER A 252 -34.60 15.56 -4.76
C SER A 252 -34.81 15.74 -3.24
N PHE A 253 -34.20 16.77 -2.63
CA PHE A 253 -34.18 17.00 -1.19
C PHE A 253 -34.36 18.48 -0.83
N ASP A 254 -34.94 18.73 0.34
CA ASP A 254 -35.02 20.04 0.98
C ASP A 254 -33.63 20.64 1.27
N GLU A 255 -33.54 21.97 1.33
CA GLU A 255 -32.28 22.73 1.36
C GLU A 255 -31.42 22.39 2.59
N ASP A 256 -32.03 22.27 3.77
CA ASP A 256 -31.33 21.90 5.01
C ASP A 256 -30.75 20.47 4.92
N THR A 257 -31.51 19.55 4.29
CA THR A 257 -31.07 18.16 4.07
C THR A 257 -29.94 18.11 3.04
N ARG A 258 -30.08 18.88 1.95
CA ARG A 258 -29.05 19.04 0.90
C ARG A 258 -27.75 19.58 1.48
N GLN A 259 -27.80 20.62 2.30
CA GLN A 259 -26.60 21.21 2.92
C GLN A 259 -25.92 20.24 3.92
N SER A 260 -26.71 19.43 4.62
CA SER A 260 -26.20 18.37 5.51
C SER A 260 -25.50 17.23 4.74
N LEU A 261 -26.11 16.71 3.67
CA LEU A 261 -25.59 15.61 2.87
C LEU A 261 -24.33 16.01 2.06
N VAL A 262 -24.33 17.22 1.49
CA VAL A 262 -23.20 17.76 0.71
C VAL A 262 -22.06 18.27 1.61
N SER A 263 -22.25 18.29 2.93
CA SER A 263 -21.22 18.68 3.90
C SER A 263 -19.91 17.88 3.72
N PRO A 264 -18.73 18.52 3.71
CA PRO A 264 -17.43 17.83 3.64
C PRO A 264 -17.13 16.87 4.82
N LEU A 265 -17.98 16.85 5.84
CA LEU A 265 -17.95 15.87 6.93
C LEU A 265 -18.59 14.53 6.54
N MET A 266 -19.54 14.55 5.59
CA MET A 266 -20.35 13.40 5.19
C MET A 266 -20.03 12.91 3.78
N CYS A 267 -19.87 13.82 2.81
CA CYS A 267 -19.50 13.47 1.44
C CYS A 267 -17.96 13.32 1.31
N PRO A 268 -17.45 12.20 0.78
CA PRO A 268 -16.01 12.00 0.56
C PRO A 268 -15.46 12.90 -0.56
N SER A 269 -14.34 13.55 -0.27
CA SER A 269 -13.52 14.21 -1.29
C SER A 269 -12.75 13.20 -2.15
N ILE A 270 -12.37 13.58 -3.37
CA ILE A 270 -11.53 12.75 -4.27
C ILE A 270 -10.19 12.35 -3.63
N ALA A 271 -9.64 13.17 -2.73
CA ALA A 271 -8.46 12.84 -1.93
C ALA A 271 -8.71 11.65 -0.99
N GLN A 272 -9.85 11.66 -0.29
CA GLN A 272 -10.25 10.58 0.61
C GLN A 272 -10.57 9.29 -0.15
N LEU A 273 -11.13 9.39 -1.36
CA LEU A 273 -11.32 8.24 -2.24
C LEU A 273 -9.99 7.62 -2.68
N ALA A 274 -9.00 8.44 -3.03
CA ALA A 274 -7.65 7.96 -3.32
C ALA A 274 -6.98 7.29 -2.10
N GLU A 275 -7.11 7.86 -0.89
CA GLU A 275 -6.61 7.23 0.34
C GLU A 275 -7.26 5.86 0.60
N VAL A 276 -8.57 5.72 0.40
CA VAL A 276 -9.30 4.44 0.56
C VAL A 276 -8.91 3.44 -0.52
N ALA A 277 -8.81 3.87 -1.78
CA ALA A 277 -8.32 3.04 -2.88
C ALA A 277 -6.88 2.53 -2.61
N GLY A 278 -5.99 3.40 -2.12
CA GLY A 278 -4.63 3.07 -1.73
C GLY A 278 -4.57 2.10 -0.53
N ALA A 279 -5.47 2.26 0.44
CA ALA A 279 -5.64 1.32 1.55
C ALA A 279 -6.13 -0.05 1.07
N PHE A 280 -7.16 -0.12 0.23
CA PHE A 280 -7.65 -1.36 -0.38
C PHE A 280 -6.56 -2.07 -1.19
N ALA A 281 -5.81 -1.32 -2.01
CA ALA A 281 -4.66 -1.83 -2.76
C ALA A 281 -3.54 -2.39 -1.86
N THR A 282 -3.32 -1.79 -0.69
CA THR A 282 -2.35 -2.26 0.31
C THR A 282 -2.86 -3.50 1.06
N ALA A 283 -4.17 -3.57 1.32
CA ALA A 283 -4.85 -4.72 1.89
C ALA A 283 -5.09 -5.87 0.88
N LYS A 284 -4.80 -5.67 -0.41
CA LYS A 284 -5.15 -6.57 -1.53
C LYS A 284 -6.66 -6.86 -1.60
N TYR A 285 -7.48 -5.92 -1.17
CA TYR A 285 -8.93 -5.95 -1.28
C TYR A 285 -9.36 -5.29 -2.59
N LEU A 286 -10.29 -5.92 -3.29
CA LEU A 286 -10.80 -5.51 -4.60
C LEU A 286 -12.32 -5.49 -4.55
N ASP A 287 -12.88 -4.29 -4.69
CA ASP A 287 -14.31 -4.06 -4.86
C ASP A 287 -14.53 -3.29 -6.16
N PHE A 288 -15.20 -3.94 -7.14
CA PHE A 288 -15.38 -3.34 -8.46
C PHE A 288 -16.33 -2.14 -8.43
N GLY A 289 -17.37 -2.15 -7.59
CA GLY A 289 -18.33 -1.03 -7.49
C GLY A 289 -17.64 0.23 -6.99
N PHE A 290 -16.82 0.09 -5.94
CA PHE A 290 -16.03 1.18 -5.40
C PHE A 290 -15.04 1.76 -6.41
N PHE A 291 -14.33 0.90 -7.15
CA PHE A 291 -13.36 1.35 -8.16
C PHE A 291 -14.05 1.97 -9.40
N GLU A 292 -15.21 1.48 -9.82
CA GLU A 292 -16.04 2.08 -10.87
C GLU A 292 -16.56 3.46 -10.45
N MET A 293 -17.10 3.59 -9.24
CA MET A 293 -17.50 4.87 -8.66
C MET A 293 -16.32 5.86 -8.63
N CYS A 294 -15.13 5.42 -8.17
CA CYS A 294 -13.93 6.27 -8.17
C CYS A 294 -13.53 6.72 -9.58
N ALA A 295 -13.68 5.85 -10.58
CA ALA A 295 -13.42 6.19 -11.98
C ALA A 295 -14.42 7.21 -12.53
N MET A 296 -15.71 7.05 -12.24
CA MET A 296 -16.73 8.02 -12.63
C MET A 296 -16.48 9.40 -11.99
N GLN A 297 -16.23 9.44 -10.68
CA GLN A 297 -15.99 10.68 -9.95
C GLN A 297 -14.72 11.40 -10.46
N LEU A 298 -13.60 10.68 -10.62
CA LEU A 298 -12.39 11.27 -11.17
C LEU A 298 -12.58 11.75 -12.61
N THR A 299 -13.28 10.97 -13.44
CA THR A 299 -13.61 11.34 -14.84
C THR A 299 -14.46 12.61 -14.90
N HIS A 300 -15.49 12.72 -14.07
CA HIS A 300 -16.37 13.89 -14.01
C HIS A 300 -15.58 15.15 -13.63
N ILE A 301 -14.77 15.09 -12.57
CA ILE A 301 -13.98 16.25 -12.11
C ILE A 301 -12.96 16.68 -13.18
N LEU A 302 -12.24 15.74 -13.80
CA LEU A 302 -11.24 16.06 -14.84
C LEU A 302 -11.85 16.62 -16.14
N ARG A 303 -13.11 16.29 -16.44
CA ARG A 303 -13.84 16.86 -17.59
C ARG A 303 -14.35 18.27 -17.33
N ASN A 304 -14.86 18.53 -16.13
CA ASN A 304 -15.46 19.81 -15.78
C ASN A 304 -14.42 20.85 -15.32
N ALA A 305 -13.18 20.75 -15.82
CA ALA A 305 -12.02 21.56 -15.43
C ALA A 305 -11.79 21.68 -13.90
N GLY A 306 -12.21 20.66 -13.14
CA GLY A 306 -12.11 20.64 -11.69
C GLY A 306 -10.67 20.46 -11.22
N ARG A 307 -10.27 21.23 -10.21
CA ARG A 307 -8.88 21.23 -9.70
C ARG A 307 -8.61 20.00 -8.84
N VAL A 308 -8.11 18.92 -9.45
CA VAL A 308 -7.51 17.77 -8.75
C VAL A 308 -5.99 17.95 -8.71
N THR A 309 -5.36 17.80 -7.54
CA THR A 309 -3.90 17.87 -7.45
C THR A 309 -3.27 16.61 -8.05
N PRO A 310 -2.21 16.72 -8.88
CA PRO A 310 -1.57 15.56 -9.51
C PRO A 310 -1.19 14.38 -8.60
N PRO A 311 -0.77 14.57 -7.33
CA PRO A 311 -0.48 13.44 -6.43
C PRO A 311 -1.70 12.55 -6.14
N ILE A 312 -2.92 13.12 -6.06
CA ILE A 312 -4.16 12.35 -5.85
C ILE A 312 -4.43 11.45 -7.07
N ILE A 313 -4.20 11.99 -8.27
CA ILE A 313 -4.35 11.23 -9.52
C ILE A 313 -3.33 10.09 -9.57
N ALA A 314 -2.07 10.36 -9.22
CA ALA A 314 -1.02 9.35 -9.15
C ALA A 314 -1.34 8.24 -8.13
N GLU A 315 -1.81 8.60 -6.93
CA GLU A 315 -2.24 7.65 -5.90
C GLU A 315 -3.41 6.78 -6.36
N MET A 316 -4.43 7.38 -7.00
CA MET A 316 -5.56 6.66 -7.56
C MET A 316 -5.12 5.67 -8.66
N ILE A 317 -4.32 6.11 -9.63
CA ILE A 317 -3.80 5.24 -10.71
C ILE A 317 -2.93 4.10 -10.14
N GLU A 318 -2.11 4.38 -9.11
CA GLU A 318 -1.31 3.37 -8.42
C GLU A 318 -2.19 2.34 -7.68
N ALA A 319 -3.32 2.75 -7.10
CA ALA A 319 -4.28 1.86 -6.47
C ALA A 319 -4.96 0.93 -7.50
N PHE A 320 -5.48 1.47 -8.61
CA PHE A 320 -6.03 0.70 -9.73
C PHE A 320 -4.99 -0.32 -10.25
N ARG A 321 -3.76 0.12 -10.48
CA ARG A 321 -2.65 -0.72 -10.98
C ARG A 321 -2.29 -1.86 -10.02
N LYS A 322 -2.24 -1.61 -8.71
CA LYS A 322 -1.99 -2.63 -7.67
C LYS A 322 -3.09 -3.68 -7.62
N ASN A 323 -4.36 -3.24 -7.65
CA ASN A 323 -5.53 -4.11 -7.64
C ASN A 323 -5.87 -4.73 -9.01
N LYS A 324 -5.11 -4.39 -10.07
CA LYS A 324 -5.26 -4.88 -11.45
C LYS A 324 -6.59 -4.47 -12.10
N VAL A 325 -7.19 -3.37 -11.64
CA VAL A 325 -8.36 -2.75 -12.27
C VAL A 325 -7.89 -2.03 -13.54
N ASN A 326 -8.49 -2.36 -14.68
CA ASN A 326 -8.09 -1.86 -15.99
C ASN A 326 -9.22 -1.02 -16.60
N ASP A 327 -9.34 0.23 -16.18
CA ASP A 327 -10.27 1.18 -16.77
C ASP A 327 -9.59 1.97 -17.91
N ILE A 328 -9.82 1.52 -19.14
CA ILE A 328 -9.24 2.14 -20.35
C ILE A 328 -9.71 3.59 -20.50
N TYR A 329 -10.98 3.87 -20.20
CA TYR A 329 -11.61 5.17 -20.44
C TYR A 329 -11.11 6.21 -19.44
N LEU A 330 -11.07 5.88 -18.15
CA LEU A 330 -10.44 6.72 -17.13
C LEU A 330 -8.99 7.02 -17.49
N PHE A 331 -8.22 6.00 -17.88
CA PHE A 331 -6.80 6.17 -18.19
C PHE A 331 -6.56 7.05 -19.43
N GLU A 332 -7.41 6.97 -20.45
CA GLU A 332 -7.32 7.88 -21.61
C GLU A 332 -7.62 9.34 -21.24
N ILE A 333 -8.56 9.57 -20.31
CA ILE A 333 -8.94 10.91 -19.81
C ILE A 333 -7.85 11.48 -18.90
N VAL A 334 -7.31 10.68 -17.97
CA VAL A 334 -6.17 11.06 -17.13
C VAL A 334 -4.94 11.38 -17.98
N LEU A 335 -4.66 10.58 -19.01
CA LEU A 335 -3.55 10.84 -19.93
C LEU A 335 -3.81 12.11 -20.77
N ALA A 336 -5.06 12.39 -21.17
CA ALA A 336 -5.42 13.64 -21.85
C ALA A 336 -5.15 14.85 -20.96
N HIS A 337 -5.72 14.87 -19.76
CA HIS A 337 -5.59 15.94 -18.79
C HIS A 337 -4.12 16.19 -18.42
N MET A 338 -3.36 15.13 -18.12
CA MET A 338 -1.92 15.24 -17.84
C MET A 338 -1.14 15.87 -19.01
N THR A 339 -1.49 15.57 -20.26
CA THR A 339 -0.82 16.23 -21.41
C THR A 339 -1.27 17.66 -21.67
N GLN A 340 -2.49 18.03 -21.28
CA GLN A 340 -3.00 19.40 -21.38
C GLN A 340 -2.41 20.30 -20.28
N HIS A 341 -2.18 19.74 -19.09
CA HIS A 341 -1.73 20.42 -17.89
C HIS A 341 -0.31 20.03 -17.48
N MET A 342 0.56 19.65 -18.42
CA MET A 342 1.85 19.01 -18.11
C MET A 342 2.73 19.80 -17.13
N TYR A 343 2.75 21.13 -17.22
CA TYR A 343 3.53 21.99 -16.33
C TYR A 343 2.99 22.05 -14.89
N ASP A 344 1.73 21.68 -14.66
CA ASP A 344 1.15 21.56 -13.31
C ASP A 344 1.56 20.25 -12.62
N TYR A 345 2.08 19.26 -13.37
CA TYR A 345 2.43 17.93 -12.87
C TYR A 345 3.92 17.83 -12.50
N PRO A 346 4.26 17.47 -11.25
CA PRO A 346 5.63 17.12 -10.90
C PRO A 346 6.13 15.93 -11.73
N PRO A 347 7.42 15.88 -12.14
CA PRO A 347 8.00 14.76 -12.90
C PRO A 347 7.75 13.39 -12.27
N ARG A 348 7.73 13.33 -10.94
CA ARG A 348 7.35 12.15 -10.17
C ARG A 348 5.94 11.64 -10.49
N CYS A 349 4.95 12.54 -10.51
CA CYS A 349 3.57 12.18 -10.81
C CYS A 349 3.42 11.73 -12.28
N VAL A 350 4.11 12.40 -13.22
CA VAL A 350 4.11 11.98 -14.64
C VAL A 350 4.70 10.57 -14.81
N ALA A 351 5.80 10.27 -14.11
CA ALA A 351 6.42 8.95 -14.13
C ALA A 351 5.54 7.86 -13.49
N GLU A 352 4.94 8.14 -12.32
CA GLU A 352 4.03 7.20 -11.62
C GLU A 352 2.76 6.92 -12.44
N ILE A 353 2.08 7.96 -12.94
CA ILE A 353 0.87 7.86 -13.77
C ILE A 353 1.19 7.16 -15.10
N GLY A 354 2.25 7.61 -15.79
CA GLY A 354 2.69 7.00 -17.05
C GLY A 354 2.98 5.52 -16.91
N TRP A 355 3.70 5.11 -15.85
CA TRP A 355 3.99 3.71 -15.58
C TRP A 355 2.74 2.86 -15.33
N GLY A 356 1.77 3.38 -14.57
CA GLY A 356 0.49 2.70 -14.34
C GLY A 356 -0.31 2.52 -15.62
N ILE A 357 -0.49 3.61 -16.37
CA ILE A 357 -1.31 3.67 -17.58
C ILE A 357 -0.69 2.87 -18.74
N ALA A 358 0.63 2.91 -18.93
CA ALA A 358 1.33 2.21 -20.02
C ALA A 358 1.28 0.68 -19.95
N ARG A 359 0.75 0.11 -18.87
CA ARG A 359 0.45 -1.33 -18.79
C ARG A 359 -0.84 -1.71 -19.52
N VAL A 360 -1.79 -0.78 -19.60
CA VAL A 360 -3.17 -1.03 -20.01
C VAL A 360 -3.48 -0.36 -21.34
N LEU A 361 -3.10 0.91 -21.50
CA LEU A 361 -3.35 1.62 -22.76
C LEU A 361 -2.42 1.16 -23.89
N PRO A 362 -2.95 0.89 -25.09
CA PRO A 362 -2.17 0.44 -26.24
C PRO A 362 -1.32 1.57 -26.87
N PRO A 363 0.02 1.56 -26.73
CA PRO A 363 0.90 2.59 -27.30
C PRO A 363 1.00 2.57 -28.83
N TYR A 364 0.41 1.56 -29.48
CA TYR A 364 0.30 1.53 -30.93
C TYR A 364 -0.78 2.48 -31.46
N LEU A 365 -1.78 2.89 -30.66
CA LEU A 365 -2.76 3.88 -31.09
C LEU A 365 -2.11 5.29 -31.22
N PRO A 366 -2.27 6.01 -32.34
CA PRO A 366 -1.47 7.21 -32.60
C PRO A 366 -1.69 8.35 -31.60
N HIS A 367 -2.94 8.56 -31.16
CA HIS A 367 -3.27 9.60 -30.18
C HIS A 367 -2.67 9.28 -28.79
N ILE A 368 -2.69 8.02 -28.36
CA ILE A 368 -2.04 7.56 -27.11
C ILE A 368 -0.52 7.71 -27.24
N ARG A 369 0.07 7.29 -28.36
CA ARG A 369 1.51 7.42 -28.62
C ARG A 369 1.98 8.88 -28.62
N LYS A 370 1.22 9.78 -29.24
CA LYS A 370 1.48 11.23 -29.23
C LYS A 370 1.48 11.79 -27.80
N ARG A 371 0.52 11.37 -26.97
CA ARG A 371 0.47 11.75 -25.54
C ARG A 371 1.63 11.18 -24.74
N PHE A 372 1.99 9.90 -24.93
CA PHE A 372 3.18 9.31 -24.31
C PHE A 372 4.48 10.00 -24.77
N ASN A 373 4.61 10.39 -26.03
CA ASN A 373 5.76 11.15 -26.51
C ASN A 373 5.90 12.49 -25.77
N ALA A 374 4.81 13.23 -25.56
CA ALA A 374 4.83 14.46 -24.77
C ALA A 374 5.26 14.20 -23.30
N CYS A 375 4.81 13.09 -22.70
CA CYS A 375 5.25 12.68 -21.36
C CYS A 375 6.76 12.37 -21.32
N LEU A 376 7.27 11.67 -22.34
CA LEU A 376 8.70 11.35 -22.46
C LEU A 376 9.56 12.60 -22.67
N GLU A 377 9.10 13.54 -23.49
CA GLU A 377 9.76 14.84 -23.72
C GLU A 377 9.85 15.63 -22.40
N PHE A 378 8.73 15.77 -21.68
CA PHE A 378 8.72 16.41 -20.36
C PHE A 378 9.66 15.73 -19.35
N LEU A 379 9.65 14.39 -19.29
CA LEU A 379 10.55 13.64 -18.40
C LEU A 379 12.03 13.82 -18.79
N ILE A 380 12.37 13.90 -20.08
CA ILE A 380 13.74 14.21 -20.53
C ILE A 380 14.17 15.58 -19.99
N ASP A 381 13.35 16.60 -20.22
CA ASP A 381 13.65 18.00 -19.86
C ASP A 381 13.82 18.23 -18.34
N HIS A 382 13.28 17.34 -17.49
CA HIS A 382 13.31 17.44 -16.03
C HIS A 382 14.14 16.32 -15.36
N THR A 383 15.01 15.64 -16.12
CA THR A 383 15.76 14.45 -15.63
C THR A 383 16.73 14.78 -14.49
N ASP A 384 17.29 15.99 -14.48
CA ASP A 384 18.21 16.51 -13.48
C ASP A 384 17.58 16.64 -12.08
N MET A 385 16.28 16.94 -12.02
CA MET A 385 15.51 17.13 -10.79
C MET A 385 14.94 15.83 -10.19
N MET A 386 15.01 14.69 -10.90
CA MET A 386 14.38 13.44 -10.44
C MET A 386 15.08 12.83 -9.22
N ASP A 387 14.32 12.29 -8.27
CA ASP A 387 14.85 11.38 -7.24
C ASP A 387 15.01 9.95 -7.81
N LEU A 388 15.74 9.07 -7.11
CA LEU A 388 15.96 7.70 -7.59
C LEU A 388 14.65 6.88 -7.71
N HIS A 389 13.62 7.23 -6.95
CA HIS A 389 12.29 6.64 -7.11
C HIS A 389 11.65 7.04 -8.45
N THR A 390 11.66 8.33 -8.78
CA THR A 390 11.17 8.86 -10.06
C THR A 390 11.98 8.30 -11.23
N VAL A 391 13.30 8.13 -11.08
CA VAL A 391 14.15 7.46 -12.08
C VAL A 391 13.70 6.02 -12.32
N GLU A 392 13.42 5.23 -11.27
CA GLU A 392 12.88 3.88 -11.41
C GLU A 392 11.52 3.89 -12.13
N ARG A 393 10.60 4.76 -11.73
CA ARG A 393 9.28 4.88 -12.36
C ARG A 393 9.37 5.27 -13.83
N SER A 394 10.22 6.23 -14.19
CA SER A 394 10.46 6.66 -15.57
C SER A 394 11.06 5.53 -16.42
N ALA A 395 12.06 4.81 -15.90
CA ALA A 395 12.64 3.65 -16.58
C ALA A 395 11.60 2.54 -16.76
N SER A 396 10.81 2.26 -15.73
CA SER A 396 9.73 1.27 -15.74
C SER A 396 8.58 1.65 -16.69
N PHE A 397 8.24 2.94 -16.82
CA PHE A 397 7.29 3.48 -17.82
C PHE A 397 7.79 3.20 -19.25
N VAL A 398 9.01 3.65 -19.55
CA VAL A 398 9.69 3.42 -20.84
C VAL A 398 9.78 1.92 -21.16
N TYR A 399 10.12 1.07 -20.19
CA TYR A 399 10.18 -0.39 -20.38
C TYR A 399 8.82 -0.99 -20.77
N ARG A 400 7.71 -0.51 -20.18
CA ARG A 400 6.37 -1.04 -20.44
C ARG A 400 5.91 -0.73 -21.87
N ILE A 401 6.09 0.51 -22.32
CA ILE A 401 5.70 0.93 -23.67
C ILE A 401 6.38 0.05 -24.73
N HIS A 402 7.71 -0.06 -24.66
CA HIS A 402 8.50 -0.88 -25.59
C HIS A 402 8.13 -2.37 -25.57
N LYS A 403 7.86 -2.93 -24.40
CA LYS A 403 7.47 -4.34 -24.28
C LYS A 403 6.13 -4.65 -24.95
N ILE A 404 5.23 -3.66 -25.04
CA ILE A 404 3.97 -3.81 -25.81
C ILE A 404 4.24 -3.64 -27.30
N ASN A 405 5.01 -2.61 -27.69
CA ASN A 405 5.38 -2.36 -29.09
C ASN A 405 6.10 -3.57 -29.74
N THR A 406 7.09 -4.14 -29.07
CA THR A 406 7.86 -5.30 -29.55
C THR A 406 7.03 -6.58 -29.67
N ARG A 407 6.10 -6.82 -28.74
CA ARG A 407 5.23 -8.01 -28.75
C ARG A 407 4.22 -8.02 -29.91
N ARG A 408 3.68 -6.86 -30.30
CA ARG A 408 2.74 -6.75 -31.43
C ARG A 408 3.42 -6.45 -32.77
N GLY A 409 4.64 -5.92 -32.76
CA GLY A 409 5.42 -5.57 -33.95
C GLY A 409 5.94 -6.74 -34.80
N THR A 410 5.68 -8.00 -34.42
CA THR A 410 5.83 -9.15 -35.33
C THR A 410 4.46 -9.68 -35.70
N PRO A 411 3.95 -9.38 -36.92
CA PRO A 411 2.77 -10.06 -37.43
C PRO A 411 3.03 -11.58 -37.42
N PRO A 412 2.08 -12.43 -36.99
CA PRO A 412 2.26 -13.88 -37.08
C PRO A 412 2.50 -14.33 -38.53
N ASN A 413 1.92 -13.59 -39.48
CA ASN A 413 2.18 -13.77 -40.91
C ASN A 413 3.58 -13.34 -41.36
N ALA A 414 4.27 -12.41 -40.69
CA ALA A 414 5.64 -12.03 -41.06
C ALA A 414 6.64 -13.13 -40.68
N LYS A 415 6.44 -13.79 -39.52
CA LYS A 415 7.21 -15.00 -39.17
C LYS A 415 6.89 -16.16 -40.11
N ARG A 416 5.61 -16.38 -40.45
CA ARG A 416 5.21 -17.37 -41.48
C ARG A 416 5.77 -17.06 -42.86
N GLN A 417 5.82 -15.79 -43.29
CA GLN A 417 6.36 -15.39 -44.58
C GLN A 417 7.89 -15.51 -44.62
N GLN A 418 8.60 -15.11 -43.56
CA GLN A 418 10.04 -15.39 -43.44
C GLN A 418 10.32 -16.90 -43.42
N GLN A 419 9.48 -17.70 -42.76
CA GLN A 419 9.62 -19.16 -42.75
C GLN A 419 9.22 -19.81 -44.10
N GLN A 420 8.28 -19.25 -44.85
CA GLN A 420 7.91 -19.69 -46.20
C GLN A 420 8.99 -19.30 -47.23
N GLN A 421 9.55 -18.10 -47.12
CA GLN A 421 10.69 -17.63 -47.92
C GLN A 421 11.95 -18.44 -47.62
N ALA A 422 12.26 -18.72 -46.35
CA ALA A 422 13.36 -19.60 -45.95
C ALA A 422 13.17 -21.05 -46.42
N ASN A 423 11.92 -21.55 -46.44
CA ASN A 423 11.60 -22.90 -46.91
C ASN A 423 11.36 -23.00 -48.43
N GLY A 424 11.57 -21.94 -49.21
CA GLY A 424 11.47 -21.93 -50.68
C GLY A 424 10.09 -22.28 -51.27
N LYS A 425 9.04 -22.37 -50.46
CA LYS A 425 7.69 -22.76 -50.91
C LYS A 425 6.89 -21.52 -51.31
N GLN A 426 6.69 -21.33 -52.61
CA GLN A 426 5.68 -20.39 -53.11
C GLN A 426 4.30 -20.77 -52.55
N PRO A 427 3.48 -19.81 -52.11
CA PRO A 427 2.10 -20.09 -51.74
C PRO A 427 1.32 -20.58 -52.98
N PRO A 428 0.47 -21.61 -52.85
CA PRO A 428 -0.40 -22.01 -53.95
C PRO A 428 -1.33 -20.84 -54.34
N PRO A 429 -1.69 -20.71 -55.63
CA PRO A 429 -2.59 -19.65 -56.07
C PRO A 429 -3.93 -19.73 -55.34
N PRO A 430 -4.57 -18.60 -55.01
CA PRO A 430 -5.85 -18.60 -54.32
C PRO A 430 -6.90 -19.34 -55.17
N PRO A 431 -7.72 -20.22 -54.58
CA PRO A 431 -8.76 -20.93 -55.32
C PRO A 431 -9.74 -19.93 -55.92
N GLN A 432 -9.99 -20.05 -57.23
CA GLN A 432 -10.98 -19.24 -57.93
C GLN A 432 -12.36 -19.51 -57.31
N GLN A 433 -13.02 -18.46 -56.83
CA GLN A 433 -14.37 -18.58 -56.30
C GLN A 433 -15.35 -18.84 -57.47
N PRO A 434 -16.19 -19.89 -57.40
CA PRO A 434 -17.20 -20.11 -58.41
C PRO A 434 -18.31 -19.07 -58.26
N THR A 435 -18.54 -18.28 -59.33
CA THR A 435 -19.73 -17.44 -59.46
C THR A 435 -20.98 -18.32 -59.45
N ARG A 436 -21.93 -18.04 -58.54
CA ARG A 436 -23.24 -18.71 -58.51
C ARG A 436 -24.36 -17.69 -58.47
N ASN A 437 -24.88 -17.36 -59.65
CA ASN A 437 -26.20 -16.74 -59.77
C ASN A 437 -27.30 -17.81 -59.79
N ASP A 438 -28.46 -17.39 -59.29
CA ASP A 438 -29.80 -17.78 -59.70
C ASP A 438 -30.38 -19.20 -59.47
N ARG A 439 -31.58 -19.14 -58.86
CA ARG A 439 -32.85 -19.80 -59.22
C ARG A 439 -33.32 -21.10 -58.52
N THR A 440 -34.26 -20.84 -57.61
CA THR A 440 -35.66 -21.36 -57.57
C THR A 440 -36.01 -22.81 -57.16
N SER A 441 -36.80 -22.87 -56.07
CA SER A 441 -38.08 -23.59 -55.90
C SER A 441 -38.18 -25.12 -55.91
N SER A 442 -38.62 -25.69 -54.78
CA SER A 442 -39.80 -26.60 -54.57
C SER A 442 -39.71 -27.21 -53.15
N LYS A 443 -40.78 -27.24 -52.33
CA LYS A 443 -41.75 -28.35 -52.10
C LYS A 443 -41.06 -29.72 -51.84
N THR A 444 -41.38 -30.55 -50.83
CA THR A 444 -42.57 -30.75 -49.96
C THR A 444 -42.14 -31.66 -48.76
N ALA A 445 -42.55 -31.43 -47.50
CA ALA A 445 -43.69 -32.04 -46.73
C ALA A 445 -43.44 -33.43 -46.07
N ALA A 446 -44.26 -33.76 -45.05
CA ALA A 446 -44.33 -34.99 -44.20
C ALA A 446 -43.26 -35.08 -43.06
N GLU A 447 -43.63 -35.00 -41.76
CA GLU A 447 -44.17 -36.04 -40.83
C GLU A 447 -43.05 -36.82 -40.08
N ALA A 448 -43.12 -37.24 -38.81
CA ALA A 448 -44.16 -37.14 -37.76
C ALA A 448 -43.57 -37.16 -36.31
N GLU A 449 -44.43 -36.74 -35.36
CA GLU A 449 -44.64 -37.12 -33.94
C GLU A 449 -43.63 -37.94 -33.11
N ALA A 450 -43.38 -37.47 -31.87
CA ALA A 450 -43.43 -38.18 -30.57
C ALA A 450 -42.98 -37.21 -29.44
N GLU A 451 -43.88 -36.62 -28.65
CA GLU A 451 -44.36 -37.11 -27.33
C GLU A 451 -43.27 -37.43 -26.28
N ALA A 452 -43.25 -36.64 -25.18
CA ALA A 452 -43.28 -37.12 -23.78
C ALA A 452 -43.22 -35.96 -22.75
N ASP A 453 -44.35 -35.75 -22.06
CA ASP A 453 -44.57 -35.38 -20.64
C ASP A 453 -43.64 -34.45 -19.83
N GLY A 454 -44.23 -33.68 -18.89
CA GLY A 454 -43.44 -33.03 -17.84
C GLY A 454 -44.10 -32.21 -16.72
N GLN A 455 -45.35 -31.72 -16.86
CA GLN A 455 -46.23 -31.17 -15.80
C GLN A 455 -45.69 -30.08 -14.78
N PRO A 456 -46.58 -29.38 -14.02
CA PRO A 456 -46.33 -28.00 -13.57
C PRO A 456 -46.15 -27.82 -12.05
N SER A 457 -46.00 -26.57 -11.61
CA SER A 457 -46.25 -26.14 -10.23
C SER A 457 -46.92 -24.76 -10.12
N ASP A 458 -47.64 -24.57 -9.02
CA ASP A 458 -48.73 -23.61 -8.80
C ASP A 458 -48.36 -22.23 -8.22
N GLN A 459 -49.08 -21.18 -8.67
CA GLN A 459 -49.77 -20.12 -7.88
C GLN A 459 -48.95 -19.15 -6.95
N PRO A 460 -49.57 -18.08 -6.39
CA PRO A 460 -50.79 -17.35 -6.76
C PRO A 460 -50.60 -15.80 -6.90
N LYS A 461 -51.70 -15.09 -7.21
CA LYS A 461 -51.85 -13.63 -7.13
C LYS A 461 -52.51 -13.19 -5.80
N GLN A 462 -52.23 -11.97 -5.35
CA GLN A 462 -53.11 -11.05 -4.59
C GLN A 462 -52.76 -9.62 -5.11
N GLU A 463 -53.63 -8.68 -5.51
CA GLU A 463 -54.91 -8.12 -5.03
C GLU A 463 -54.81 -6.98 -3.99
N GLU A 464 -55.81 -6.07 -4.02
CA GLU A 464 -55.96 -4.76 -3.33
C GLU A 464 -55.12 -3.58 -3.90
N ALA A 465 -55.62 -2.41 -4.38
CA ALA A 465 -56.92 -1.73 -4.54
C ALA A 465 -57.24 -0.54 -3.59
N LEU A 466 -57.43 0.65 -4.20
CA LEU A 466 -57.95 1.96 -3.68
C LEU A 466 -57.10 2.65 -2.57
N ASP A 467 -57.12 3.98 -2.39
CA ASP A 467 -58.12 5.02 -2.72
C ASP A 467 -57.50 6.42 -3.02
N GLN A 468 -58.30 7.37 -3.55
CA GLN A 468 -57.98 8.83 -3.68
C GLN A 468 -58.75 9.66 -2.61
N PRO A 469 -58.44 10.95 -2.33
CA PRO A 469 -58.76 12.13 -3.20
C PRO A 469 -57.57 13.13 -3.29
N VAL A 470 -57.41 14.09 -4.24
CA VAL A 470 -58.28 15.09 -4.90
C VAL A 470 -58.75 16.24 -4.01
N GLU A 471 -58.03 17.37 -4.08
CA GLU A 471 -58.46 18.80 -3.94
C GLU A 471 -57.19 19.68 -3.85
N ASP A 472 -57.16 20.98 -4.16
CA ASP A 472 -57.61 21.72 -5.36
C ASP A 472 -56.92 23.11 -5.36
N THR A 473 -56.94 23.84 -6.49
CA THR A 473 -56.56 25.29 -6.63
C THR A 473 -55.12 25.75 -6.31
N ALA A 474 -54.65 26.94 -6.71
CA ALA A 474 -54.78 27.74 -7.95
C ALA A 474 -53.77 28.92 -7.88
N ASP A 475 -53.34 29.44 -9.03
CA ASP A 475 -52.84 30.81 -9.31
C ASP A 475 -51.95 31.56 -8.29
N ASP A 476 -50.74 31.98 -8.73
CA ASP A 476 -50.49 33.42 -8.95
C ASP A 476 -49.33 33.68 -9.95
N LEU A 477 -49.26 34.90 -10.47
CA LEU A 477 -48.46 35.37 -11.61
C LEU A 477 -47.28 36.29 -11.20
N GLY A 478 -46.34 36.54 -12.13
CA GLY A 478 -45.35 37.63 -12.06
C GLY A 478 -43.93 37.20 -12.46
N GLU A 479 -43.51 37.24 -13.72
CA GLU A 479 -43.13 38.40 -14.58
C GLU A 479 -41.69 38.96 -14.41
N HIS A 480 -40.98 38.92 -15.56
CA HIS A 480 -39.97 39.86 -16.09
C HIS A 480 -38.51 39.93 -15.56
N GLY A 481 -37.57 39.99 -16.54
CA GLY A 481 -36.16 40.40 -16.37
C GLY A 481 -35.13 39.46 -17.04
N ALA A 482 -35.17 39.22 -18.35
CA ALA A 482 -34.39 39.93 -19.38
C ALA A 482 -32.90 39.53 -19.51
N GLU A 483 -32.56 38.98 -20.69
CA GLU A 483 -31.37 39.26 -21.55
C GLU A 483 -29.94 39.16 -20.95
N SER A 484 -28.90 38.63 -21.59
CA SER A 484 -28.65 37.93 -22.88
C SER A 484 -27.14 37.50 -22.86
N THR A 485 -26.45 36.92 -23.85
CA THR A 485 -26.66 36.41 -25.23
C THR A 485 -25.66 35.26 -25.44
N GLU A 486 -26.00 34.15 -26.12
CA GLU A 486 -25.04 33.43 -27.01
C GLU A 486 -25.75 32.40 -27.90
N SER A 487 -25.51 32.47 -29.22
CA SER A 487 -26.28 31.76 -30.24
C SER A 487 -25.40 31.05 -31.28
N THR A 488 -24.60 30.06 -30.86
CA THR A 488 -23.79 29.26 -31.82
C THR A 488 -23.54 27.80 -31.41
N GLU A 489 -24.57 27.01 -31.09
CA GLU A 489 -24.46 25.53 -31.17
C GLU A 489 -25.84 24.83 -31.22
N ARG A 490 -26.39 24.67 -32.44
CA ARG A 490 -27.56 23.82 -32.71
C ARG A 490 -27.36 23.02 -34.00
N GLN A 491 -26.52 21.98 -33.91
CA GLN A 491 -26.55 20.80 -34.77
C GLN A 491 -25.80 19.68 -34.04
N LEU A 492 -26.45 18.51 -33.86
CA LEU A 492 -26.06 17.32 -33.04
C LEU A 492 -26.77 17.17 -31.68
N MET A 493 -28.10 17.20 -31.69
CA MET A 493 -28.96 16.60 -30.66
C MET A 493 -30.08 15.83 -31.39
N GLU A 494 -29.87 14.53 -31.64
CA GLU A 494 -30.90 13.50 -31.88
C GLU A 494 -30.23 12.16 -32.23
N VAL A 495 -29.90 11.32 -31.23
CA VAL A 495 -30.17 9.86 -31.24
C VAL A 495 -30.27 9.37 -29.80
N GLY A 496 -31.48 8.97 -29.40
CA GLY A 496 -31.75 7.80 -28.56
C GLY A 496 -31.08 7.69 -27.18
N GLY A 497 -31.79 8.16 -26.15
CA GLY A 497 -31.71 7.51 -24.84
C GLY A 497 -32.33 6.11 -24.89
N GLY A 498 -31.75 5.15 -24.18
CA GLY A 498 -32.22 3.76 -24.15
C GLY A 498 -31.48 2.94 -23.10
N GLY A 499 -32.01 2.90 -21.88
CA GLY A 499 -31.47 2.06 -20.82
C GLY A 499 -31.73 0.58 -21.11
N GLY A 500 -30.73 -0.27 -20.89
CA GLY A 500 -30.84 -1.72 -21.04
C GLY A 500 -29.57 -2.41 -20.58
N GLY A 501 -29.68 -3.26 -19.56
CA GLY A 501 -28.55 -4.03 -19.04
C GLY A 501 -28.01 -5.00 -20.09
N GLY A 502 -26.70 -4.93 -20.37
CA GLY A 502 -26.04 -5.77 -21.36
C GLY A 502 -24.91 -6.58 -20.75
N GLY A 503 -25.10 -7.90 -20.64
CA GLY A 503 -24.00 -8.83 -20.41
C GLY A 503 -23.11 -8.91 -21.64
N TRP A 504 -21.85 -8.49 -21.53
CA TRP A 504 -20.92 -8.42 -22.67
C TRP A 504 -20.40 -9.81 -23.08
N MET A 505 -21.15 -10.49 -23.93
CA MET A 505 -20.63 -11.57 -24.78
C MET A 505 -19.68 -10.97 -25.84
N GLY A 506 -18.38 -11.12 -25.64
CA GLY A 506 -17.38 -10.64 -26.60
C GLY A 506 -17.29 -11.52 -27.85
N GLY A 507 -17.57 -10.96 -29.03
CA GLY A 507 -17.40 -11.67 -30.30
C GLY A 507 -17.62 -10.83 -31.55
N GLY A 508 -16.53 -10.42 -32.22
CA GLY A 508 -16.59 -10.11 -33.65
C GLY A 508 -16.74 -8.64 -34.09
N LEU A 509 -15.96 -7.69 -33.57
CA LEU A 509 -15.84 -6.34 -34.15
C LEU A 509 -14.40 -5.75 -34.09
N PHE A 510 -13.41 -6.52 -34.56
CA PHE A 510 -12.04 -6.02 -34.83
C PHE A 510 -11.69 -6.18 -36.31
N GLY A 511 -12.23 -5.27 -37.13
CA GLY A 511 -11.92 -5.22 -38.56
C GLY A 511 -10.50 -4.73 -38.81
N GLY A 512 -9.68 -5.59 -39.43
CA GLY A 512 -8.46 -5.19 -40.16
C GLY A 512 -7.47 -4.28 -39.42
N GLU A 513 -6.92 -4.70 -38.28
CA GLU A 513 -5.75 -4.03 -37.67
C GLU A 513 -4.58 -3.98 -38.70
N LYS A 514 -4.40 -2.83 -39.34
CA LYS A 514 -3.17 -2.52 -40.10
C LYS A 514 -2.01 -2.48 -39.11
N TYR A 515 -1.22 -3.53 -39.06
CA TYR A 515 0.03 -3.58 -38.31
C TYR A 515 0.91 -2.38 -38.72
N TYR A 516 1.26 -1.52 -37.77
CA TYR A 516 2.00 -0.30 -38.03
C TYR A 516 3.36 -0.60 -38.68
N CYS A 517 3.62 0.00 -39.84
CA CYS A 517 4.93 -0.08 -40.47
C CYS A 517 5.99 0.56 -39.57
N ARG A 518 7.18 -0.04 -39.54
CA ARG A 518 8.38 0.44 -38.83
C ARG A 518 8.85 1.83 -39.30
N ASP A 519 8.28 2.30 -40.42
CA ASP A 519 8.57 3.56 -41.09
C ASP A 519 7.67 4.73 -40.68
N ASP A 520 6.68 4.48 -39.82
CA ASP A 520 5.88 5.52 -39.17
C ASP A 520 6.79 6.55 -38.45
N PRO A 521 6.76 7.84 -38.82
CA PRO A 521 7.64 8.86 -38.25
C PRO A 521 7.41 9.06 -36.75
N ASP A 522 6.17 8.90 -36.26
CA ASP A 522 5.87 9.01 -34.82
C ASP A 522 6.41 7.81 -34.04
N PHE A 523 6.49 6.63 -34.67
CA PHE A 523 7.17 5.47 -34.08
C PHE A 523 8.70 5.69 -34.00
N ARG A 524 9.30 6.26 -35.05
CA ARG A 524 10.73 6.61 -35.04
C ARG A 524 11.06 7.71 -34.02
N ARG A 525 10.23 8.75 -33.90
CA ARG A 525 10.33 9.78 -32.85
C ARG A 525 10.23 9.14 -31.46
N HIS A 526 9.23 8.29 -31.25
CA HIS A 526 9.04 7.58 -29.98
C HIS A 526 10.30 6.79 -29.56
N LEU A 527 10.86 5.96 -30.45
CA LEU A 527 12.10 5.20 -30.16
C LEU A 527 13.32 6.11 -29.90
N LYS A 528 13.37 7.30 -30.50
CA LYS A 528 14.43 8.29 -30.19
C LYS A 528 14.27 8.84 -28.77
N LEU A 529 13.05 9.21 -28.38
CA LEU A 529 12.74 9.71 -27.04
C LEU A 529 13.01 8.65 -25.97
N GLU A 530 12.63 7.38 -26.20
CA GLU A 530 12.95 6.29 -25.28
C GLU A 530 14.46 6.19 -25.00
N LYS A 531 15.29 6.30 -26.05
CA LYS A 531 16.76 6.26 -25.91
C LYS A 531 17.31 7.49 -25.20
N GLN A 532 16.80 8.68 -25.53
CA GLN A 532 17.22 9.93 -24.90
C GLN A 532 16.90 9.94 -23.40
N LEU A 533 15.69 9.51 -23.01
CA LEU A 533 15.31 9.39 -21.61
C LEU A 533 16.18 8.35 -20.88
N ILE A 534 16.38 7.16 -21.44
CA ILE A 534 17.26 6.15 -20.82
C ILE A 534 18.68 6.68 -20.61
N GLN A 535 19.26 7.42 -21.57
CA GLN A 535 20.58 8.04 -21.36
C GLN A 535 20.54 9.09 -20.25
N GLY A 536 19.54 9.97 -20.23
CA GLY A 536 19.38 10.95 -19.15
C GLY A 536 19.25 10.28 -17.77
N LEU A 537 18.45 9.22 -17.66
CA LEU A 537 18.29 8.46 -16.42
C LEU A 537 19.61 7.79 -15.99
N VAL A 538 20.43 7.34 -16.94
CA VAL A 538 21.78 6.81 -16.67
C VAL A 538 22.72 7.91 -16.15
N GLU A 539 22.71 9.11 -16.73
CA GLU A 539 23.44 10.26 -16.18
C GLU A 539 22.94 10.63 -14.78
N ARG A 540 21.62 10.61 -14.56
CA ARG A 540 21.04 10.91 -13.25
C ARG A 540 21.43 9.90 -12.17
N VAL A 541 21.44 8.60 -12.48
CA VAL A 541 21.93 7.56 -11.55
C VAL A 541 23.40 7.79 -11.19
N LYS A 542 24.24 8.21 -12.14
CA LYS A 542 25.65 8.53 -11.88
C LYS A 542 25.82 9.80 -11.01
N ALA A 543 24.92 10.77 -11.18
CA ALA A 543 24.95 12.04 -10.44
C ALA A 543 24.37 11.96 -9.02
N VAL A 544 23.48 11.01 -8.71
CA VAL A 544 22.94 10.86 -7.35
C VAL A 544 23.96 10.16 -6.46
N ASP A 545 24.26 10.78 -5.31
CA ASP A 545 25.12 10.20 -4.29
C ASP A 545 24.51 8.92 -3.69
N ALA A 546 25.33 7.88 -3.55
CA ALA A 546 24.96 6.62 -2.91
C ALA A 546 24.61 6.76 -1.42
N SER A 547 24.78 7.95 -0.82
CA SER A 547 24.30 8.29 0.52
C SER A 547 22.78 8.47 0.62
N ASP A 548 22.07 8.72 -0.49
CA ASP A 548 20.61 8.94 -0.49
C ASP A 548 19.87 7.78 0.20
N ARG A 549 18.83 8.08 0.97
CA ARG A 549 18.03 7.11 1.73
C ARG A 549 16.73 6.72 1.02
N THR A 550 16.46 7.20 -0.19
CA THR A 550 15.31 6.77 -1.00
C THR A 550 15.33 5.26 -1.25
N THR A 551 14.28 4.57 -0.79
CA THR A 551 14.05 3.16 -1.10
C THR A 551 13.31 3.03 -2.44
N PHE A 552 13.88 2.28 -3.38
CA PHE A 552 13.30 1.98 -4.69
C PHE A 552 13.77 0.60 -5.18
N ASP A 553 13.12 0.09 -6.23
CA ASP A 553 13.39 -1.23 -6.81
C ASP A 553 14.65 -1.20 -7.70
N VAL A 554 15.82 -1.22 -7.04
CA VAL A 554 17.13 -1.21 -7.71
C VAL A 554 17.30 -2.40 -8.66
N PRO A 555 16.93 -3.66 -8.30
CA PRO A 555 16.97 -4.78 -9.23
C PRO A 555 16.14 -4.56 -10.51
N LYS A 556 14.96 -3.93 -10.41
CA LYS A 556 14.15 -3.59 -11.58
C LYS A 556 14.84 -2.55 -12.45
N LEU A 557 15.39 -1.49 -11.87
CA LEU A 557 16.10 -0.45 -12.61
C LEU A 557 17.31 -1.02 -13.37
N THR A 558 18.11 -1.87 -12.70
CA THR A 558 19.23 -2.60 -13.32
C THR A 558 18.75 -3.49 -14.47
N GLU A 559 17.66 -4.26 -14.29
CA GLU A 559 17.07 -5.08 -15.35
C GLU A 559 16.61 -4.22 -16.55
N VAL A 560 16.00 -3.05 -16.30
CA VAL A 560 15.56 -2.16 -17.39
C VAL A 560 16.76 -1.57 -18.14
N PHE A 561 17.81 -1.14 -17.47
CA PHE A 561 18.99 -0.57 -18.12
C PHE A 561 19.68 -1.60 -19.02
N VAL A 562 19.88 -2.83 -18.55
CA VAL A 562 20.51 -3.88 -19.37
C VAL A 562 19.58 -4.36 -20.50
N ASP A 563 18.27 -4.51 -20.27
CA ASP A 563 17.29 -4.83 -21.33
C ASP A 563 17.21 -3.72 -22.41
N ARG A 564 17.71 -2.51 -22.11
CA ARG A 564 17.81 -1.39 -23.06
C ARG A 564 19.19 -1.22 -23.69
N GLY A 565 20.14 -2.12 -23.41
CA GLY A 565 21.48 -2.08 -23.98
C GLY A 565 22.36 -0.95 -23.41
N VAL A 566 22.09 -0.48 -22.18
CA VAL A 566 23.01 0.42 -21.48
C VAL A 566 24.31 -0.31 -21.20
N GLY A 567 25.42 0.21 -21.71
CA GLY A 567 26.78 -0.34 -21.52
C GLY A 567 27.63 0.38 -20.47
N ASP A 568 27.04 1.27 -19.67
CA ASP A 568 27.76 2.13 -18.73
C ASP A 568 28.12 1.40 -17.43
N THR A 569 29.38 0.98 -17.31
CA THR A 569 29.90 0.27 -16.14
C THR A 569 29.95 1.13 -14.87
N HIS A 570 30.02 2.46 -14.99
CA HIS A 570 29.98 3.35 -13.82
C HIS A 570 28.57 3.43 -13.24
N ALA A 571 27.54 3.53 -14.09
CA ALA A 571 26.15 3.47 -13.67
C ALA A 571 25.81 2.13 -12.99
N PHE A 572 26.26 0.99 -13.54
CA PHE A 572 26.06 -0.31 -12.89
C PHE A 572 26.81 -0.45 -11.55
N ASN A 573 28.01 0.11 -11.40
CA ASN A 573 28.71 0.18 -10.11
C ASN A 573 27.92 0.98 -9.06
N VAL A 574 27.29 2.11 -9.43
CA VAL A 574 26.38 2.85 -8.53
C VAL A 574 25.19 1.97 -8.14
N LEU A 575 24.51 1.35 -9.12
CA LEU A 575 23.36 0.48 -8.87
C LEU A 575 23.73 -0.73 -7.97
N TYR A 576 24.89 -1.35 -8.17
CA TYR A 576 25.34 -2.47 -7.36
C TYR A 576 25.61 -2.08 -5.89
N ARG A 577 26.20 -0.90 -5.65
CA ARG A 577 26.34 -0.35 -4.28
C ARG A 577 24.99 -0.10 -3.62
N LEU A 578 24.01 0.42 -4.37
CA LEU A 578 22.64 0.62 -3.90
C LEU A 578 21.91 -0.72 -3.65
N MET A 579 22.09 -1.72 -4.53
CA MET A 579 21.58 -3.08 -4.33
C MET A 579 22.16 -3.70 -3.04
N HIS A 580 23.48 -3.62 -2.83
CA HIS A 580 24.13 -4.14 -1.62
C HIS A 580 23.55 -3.52 -0.35
N ARG A 581 23.21 -2.23 -0.39
CA ARG A 581 22.58 -1.50 0.72
C ARG A 581 21.11 -1.88 0.95
N HIS A 582 20.40 -2.30 -0.10
CA HIS A 582 18.98 -2.66 -0.05
C HIS A 582 18.73 -4.18 0.08
N LEU A 583 19.76 -5.02 0.21
CA LEU A 583 19.62 -6.48 0.33
C LEU A 583 18.66 -6.92 1.45
N ASP A 584 18.70 -6.26 2.61
CA ASP A 584 17.79 -6.55 3.74
C ASP A 584 16.31 -6.17 3.48
N LEU A 585 16.00 -5.59 2.31
CA LEU A 585 14.66 -5.20 1.87
C LEU A 585 14.15 -6.01 0.67
N PHE A 586 14.94 -6.94 0.12
CA PHE A 586 14.57 -7.70 -1.08
C PHE A 586 13.56 -8.80 -0.76
N GLU A 587 12.51 -8.91 -1.56
CA GLU A 587 11.67 -10.11 -1.62
C GLU A 587 12.37 -11.21 -2.45
N PRO A 588 11.97 -12.50 -2.34
CA PRO A 588 12.52 -13.59 -3.15
C PRO A 588 12.58 -13.30 -4.67
N VAL A 589 11.56 -12.62 -5.20
CA VAL A 589 11.49 -12.21 -6.61
C VAL A 589 12.57 -11.19 -6.99
N ASP A 590 13.02 -10.37 -6.04
CA ASP A 590 14.02 -9.33 -6.27
C ASP A 590 15.43 -9.90 -6.25
N TYR A 591 15.71 -10.92 -5.41
CA TYR A 591 16.94 -11.71 -5.51
C TYR A 591 17.07 -12.43 -6.86
N ALA A 592 15.98 -13.06 -7.34
CA ALA A 592 15.96 -13.73 -8.64
C ALA A 592 16.06 -12.73 -9.83
N ARG A 593 15.53 -11.51 -9.68
CA ARG A 593 15.70 -10.44 -10.66
C ARG A 593 17.11 -9.86 -10.62
N ALA A 594 17.68 -9.68 -9.44
CA ALA A 594 19.04 -9.19 -9.23
C ALA A 594 20.08 -10.11 -9.88
N ALA A 595 20.03 -11.42 -9.61
CA ALA A 595 20.94 -12.40 -10.20
C ALA A 595 20.89 -12.36 -11.75
N ARG A 596 19.69 -12.36 -12.32
CA ARG A 596 19.44 -12.29 -13.77
C ARG A 596 19.94 -10.98 -14.39
N ALA A 597 19.67 -9.84 -13.75
CA ALA A 597 20.11 -8.54 -14.22
C ALA A 597 21.64 -8.42 -14.17
N MET A 598 22.27 -8.84 -13.06
CA MET A 598 23.73 -8.87 -12.93
C MET A 598 24.37 -9.76 -14.00
N ARG A 599 23.81 -10.94 -14.25
CA ARG A 599 24.28 -11.86 -15.30
C ARG A 599 24.22 -11.22 -16.68
N ARG A 600 23.10 -10.57 -17.03
CA ARG A 600 23.00 -9.85 -18.30
C ARG A 600 24.01 -8.71 -18.38
N VAL A 601 24.30 -8.00 -17.29
CA VAL A 601 25.32 -6.93 -17.28
C VAL A 601 26.71 -7.51 -17.55
N ASP A 602 27.06 -8.65 -16.94
CA ASP A 602 28.30 -9.39 -17.23
C ASP A 602 28.36 -9.80 -18.73
N GLU A 603 27.28 -10.41 -19.25
CA GLU A 603 27.16 -10.81 -20.67
C GLU A 603 27.26 -9.62 -21.66
N HIS A 604 26.76 -8.43 -21.31
CA HIS A 604 26.75 -7.25 -22.20
C HIS A 604 27.96 -6.32 -22.05
N THR A 605 28.64 -6.32 -20.91
CA THR A 605 29.67 -5.31 -20.58
C THR A 605 30.97 -5.90 -20.01
N GLY A 606 30.99 -7.19 -19.64
CA GLY A 606 32.08 -7.81 -18.88
C GLY A 606 32.24 -7.28 -17.46
N TYR A 607 31.29 -6.47 -16.96
CA TYR A 607 31.35 -5.91 -15.60
C TYR A 607 30.66 -6.83 -14.59
N ARG A 608 31.44 -7.29 -13.61
CA ARG A 608 31.01 -8.25 -12.60
C ARG A 608 31.52 -7.88 -11.21
N ASP A 609 30.58 -7.76 -10.26
CA ASP A 609 30.89 -7.59 -8.84
C ASP A 609 30.70 -8.93 -8.10
N SER A 610 31.82 -9.57 -7.79
CA SER A 610 31.84 -10.81 -6.99
C SER A 610 31.40 -10.56 -5.54
N THR A 611 31.55 -9.36 -4.99
CA THR A 611 31.13 -9.02 -3.62
C THR A 611 29.61 -9.03 -3.53
N LEU A 612 28.93 -8.29 -4.42
CA LEU A 612 27.47 -8.28 -4.49
C LEU A 612 26.92 -9.66 -4.85
N THR A 613 27.51 -10.37 -5.83
CA THR A 613 27.07 -11.73 -6.20
C THR A 613 27.12 -12.68 -4.99
N ASN A 614 28.22 -12.66 -4.22
CA ASN A 614 28.36 -13.46 -2.99
C ASN A 614 27.47 -12.94 -1.84
N ALA A 615 27.07 -11.68 -1.82
CA ALA A 615 26.13 -11.14 -0.85
C ALA A 615 24.68 -11.57 -1.17
N VAL A 616 24.26 -11.46 -2.43
CA VAL A 616 22.98 -11.96 -2.96
C VAL A 616 22.83 -13.45 -2.66
N GLY A 617 23.82 -14.28 -3.00
CA GLY A 617 23.76 -15.72 -2.74
C GLY A 617 23.74 -16.11 -1.24
N ARG A 618 24.40 -15.34 -0.36
CA ARG A 618 24.31 -15.56 1.09
C ARG A 618 22.99 -15.09 1.69
N ARG A 619 22.43 -13.99 1.19
CA ARG A 619 21.17 -13.44 1.69
C ARG A 619 19.97 -14.25 1.20
N SER A 620 19.97 -14.73 -0.05
CA SER A 620 18.91 -15.64 -0.52
C SER A 620 18.87 -16.97 0.26
N LEU A 621 20.02 -17.48 0.74
CA LEU A 621 20.06 -18.63 1.67
C LEU A 621 19.35 -18.39 3.02
N HIS A 622 19.10 -17.14 3.44
CA HIS A 622 18.30 -16.84 4.63
C HIS A 622 16.79 -16.81 4.36
N HIS A 623 16.39 -16.74 3.09
CA HIS A 623 14.99 -16.65 2.64
C HIS A 623 14.59 -17.83 1.73
N TRP A 624 15.41 -18.88 1.64
CA TRP A 624 15.30 -19.97 0.66
C TRP A 624 13.93 -20.66 0.66
N ASP A 625 13.29 -20.69 1.82
CA ASP A 625 12.00 -21.33 2.03
C ASP A 625 10.82 -20.53 1.45
N GLU A 626 10.99 -19.20 1.33
CA GLU A 626 10.04 -18.25 0.74
C GLU A 626 10.03 -18.29 -0.81
N PHE A 627 11.08 -18.82 -1.45
CA PHE A 627 11.16 -18.87 -2.91
C PHE A 627 10.20 -19.91 -3.52
N SER A 628 9.66 -19.57 -4.70
CA SER A 628 9.14 -20.58 -5.61
C SER A 628 10.30 -21.45 -6.13
N GLY A 629 10.06 -22.74 -6.35
CA GLY A 629 11.12 -23.65 -6.83
C GLY A 629 11.69 -23.26 -8.20
N VAL A 630 10.88 -22.60 -9.04
CA VAL A 630 11.31 -22.09 -10.35
C VAL A 630 12.22 -20.88 -10.19
N ASP A 631 11.84 -19.93 -9.32
CA ASP A 631 12.64 -18.72 -9.07
C ASP A 631 13.95 -19.06 -8.35
N TRP A 632 13.93 -19.97 -7.38
CA TRP A 632 15.15 -20.48 -6.73
C TRP A 632 16.11 -21.10 -7.75
N HIS A 633 15.63 -22.02 -8.58
CA HIS A 633 16.48 -22.68 -9.57
C HIS A 633 17.04 -21.70 -10.60
N ALA A 634 16.23 -20.79 -11.14
CA ALA A 634 16.68 -19.77 -12.08
C ALA A 634 17.74 -18.86 -11.45
N MET A 635 17.51 -18.38 -10.22
CA MET A 635 18.48 -17.57 -9.48
C MET A 635 19.80 -18.33 -9.25
N VAL A 636 19.76 -19.61 -8.86
CA VAL A 636 20.97 -20.41 -8.64
C VAL A 636 21.74 -20.63 -9.94
N CYS A 637 21.06 -20.86 -11.07
CA CYS A 637 21.70 -20.93 -12.38
C CYS A 637 22.38 -19.59 -12.76
N ASP A 638 21.72 -18.46 -12.53
CA ASP A 638 22.29 -17.15 -12.84
C ASP A 638 23.47 -16.80 -11.91
N LEU A 639 23.40 -17.14 -10.62
CA LEU A 639 24.52 -17.00 -9.67
C LEU A 639 25.69 -17.94 -9.98
N LYS A 640 25.42 -19.12 -10.55
CA LYS A 640 26.44 -20.07 -11.02
C LYS A 640 27.17 -19.55 -12.25
N ALA A 641 26.45 -18.96 -13.21
CA ALA A 641 27.03 -18.26 -14.36
C ALA A 641 27.89 -17.06 -13.91
N LEU A 642 27.40 -16.27 -12.96
CA LEU A 642 28.15 -15.21 -12.26
C LEU A 642 29.26 -15.74 -11.31
N GLY A 643 29.56 -17.04 -11.35
CA GLY A 643 30.60 -17.71 -10.57
C GLY A 643 30.67 -17.25 -9.11
N VAL A 644 29.54 -17.37 -8.40
CA VAL A 644 29.48 -17.25 -6.94
C VAL A 644 30.47 -18.26 -6.30
N ARG A 645 31.04 -17.94 -5.13
CA ARG A 645 32.03 -18.81 -4.47
C ARG A 645 31.44 -20.21 -4.23
N HIS A 646 32.29 -21.23 -4.36
CA HIS A 646 31.90 -22.65 -4.29
C HIS A 646 31.21 -23.01 -2.96
N ASP A 647 31.62 -22.43 -1.83
CA ASP A 647 30.98 -22.66 -0.52
C ASP A 647 29.51 -22.22 -0.50
N ILE A 648 29.21 -21.06 -1.08
CA ILE A 648 27.86 -20.54 -1.26
C ILE A 648 27.11 -21.37 -2.31
N LEU A 649 27.75 -21.71 -3.45
CA LEU A 649 27.11 -22.48 -4.51
C LEU A 649 26.67 -23.87 -4.03
N SER A 650 27.54 -24.61 -3.36
CA SER A 650 27.20 -25.91 -2.79
C SER A 650 26.08 -25.81 -1.75
N SER A 651 26.05 -24.72 -0.97
CA SER A 651 24.95 -24.45 -0.03
C SER A 651 23.63 -24.17 -0.75
N LEU A 652 23.65 -23.39 -1.84
CA LEU A 652 22.48 -23.10 -2.68
C LEU A 652 21.95 -24.35 -3.39
N GLU A 653 22.85 -25.17 -3.93
CA GLU A 653 22.53 -26.42 -4.61
C GLU A 653 22.04 -27.51 -3.62
N ALA A 654 22.53 -27.52 -2.38
CA ALA A 654 22.00 -28.40 -1.32
C ALA A 654 20.55 -28.04 -0.92
N HIS A 655 20.14 -26.78 -1.06
CA HIS A 655 18.75 -26.33 -0.86
C HIS A 655 17.90 -26.41 -2.14
N LYS A 656 18.38 -27.09 -3.20
CA LYS A 656 17.57 -27.49 -4.35
C LYS A 656 16.54 -28.51 -3.85
N ARG A 657 15.40 -28.00 -3.33
CA ARG A 657 14.24 -28.78 -2.87
C ARG A 657 13.97 -29.93 -3.86
N ASP A 658 13.59 -31.08 -3.33
CA ASP A 658 12.99 -32.18 -4.09
C ASP A 658 11.69 -31.69 -4.75
N LEU A 659 11.82 -30.96 -5.86
CA LEU A 659 10.73 -30.33 -6.57
C LEU A 659 9.99 -31.40 -7.35
N PRO A 660 8.74 -31.74 -6.99
CA PRO A 660 7.98 -32.76 -7.74
C PRO A 660 7.83 -32.34 -9.20
N LEU A 661 7.71 -31.03 -9.45
CA LEU A 661 7.67 -30.42 -10.78
C LEU A 661 8.93 -30.67 -11.63
N MET A 662 10.14 -30.74 -11.05
CA MET A 662 11.34 -31.11 -11.83
C MET A 662 11.33 -32.58 -12.24
N ARG A 663 10.80 -33.47 -11.40
CA ARG A 663 10.64 -34.90 -11.76
C ARG A 663 9.58 -35.11 -12.84
N VAL A 664 8.55 -34.26 -12.91
CA VAL A 664 7.45 -34.36 -13.88
C VAL A 664 7.80 -33.78 -15.25
N PHE A 665 8.49 -32.63 -15.30
CA PHE A 665 8.79 -31.92 -16.55
C PHE A 665 10.26 -32.05 -17.02
N GLY A 666 11.15 -32.60 -16.18
CA GLY A 666 12.59 -32.61 -16.45
C GLY A 666 13.22 -31.21 -16.40
N GLU A 667 14.54 -31.15 -16.24
CA GLU A 667 15.24 -29.86 -16.11
C GLU A 667 15.14 -29.00 -17.38
N ASN A 668 15.11 -29.63 -18.56
CA ASN A 668 15.09 -28.94 -19.86
C ASN A 668 13.75 -28.29 -20.22
N GLU A 669 12.60 -28.85 -19.81
CA GLU A 669 11.29 -28.39 -20.32
C GLU A 669 10.75 -27.18 -19.55
N LEU A 670 10.99 -27.15 -18.23
CA LEU A 670 10.76 -25.96 -17.40
C LEU A 670 11.64 -24.77 -17.86
N TRP A 671 12.89 -25.04 -18.24
CA TRP A 671 13.82 -24.01 -18.75
C TRP A 671 13.31 -23.38 -20.05
N ARG A 672 12.87 -24.21 -21.03
CA ARG A 672 12.27 -23.73 -22.30
C ARG A 672 11.02 -22.87 -22.08
N ARG A 673 10.16 -23.23 -21.12
CA ARG A 673 8.95 -22.45 -20.79
C ARG A 673 9.25 -21.12 -20.08
N SER A 674 10.34 -21.05 -19.31
CA SER A 674 10.71 -19.84 -18.55
C SER A 674 11.34 -18.75 -19.43
N MET A 675 12.25 -19.12 -20.34
CA MET A 675 13.09 -18.15 -21.06
C MET A 675 12.53 -17.71 -22.43
N GLY A 676 11.71 -18.55 -23.07
CA GLY A 676 11.45 -18.42 -24.51
C GLY A 676 12.69 -18.79 -25.35
N PRO A 677 12.56 -18.89 -26.69
CA PRO A 677 13.66 -19.35 -27.54
C PRO A 677 14.76 -18.30 -27.69
N SER A 678 16.02 -18.67 -27.38
CA SER A 678 17.18 -17.79 -27.56
C SER A 678 17.47 -17.52 -29.05
N SER A 679 18.27 -16.48 -29.34
CA SER A 679 18.74 -16.16 -30.69
C SER A 679 19.54 -17.30 -31.31
N GLU A 680 20.43 -17.94 -30.55
CA GLU A 680 21.21 -19.10 -31.00
C GLU A 680 20.33 -20.33 -31.27
N GLN A 681 19.30 -20.58 -30.45
CA GLN A 681 18.36 -21.68 -30.71
C GLN A 681 17.48 -21.42 -31.93
N GLN A 682 17.15 -20.16 -32.24
CA GLN A 682 16.48 -19.80 -33.49
C GLN A 682 17.41 -20.01 -34.70
N GLN A 683 18.72 -19.75 -34.56
CA GLN A 683 19.71 -20.05 -35.59
C GLN A 683 19.98 -21.55 -35.74
N GLN A 684 20.05 -22.33 -34.66
CA GLN A 684 20.20 -23.79 -34.72
C GLN A 684 18.95 -24.48 -35.30
N GLN A 685 17.73 -24.06 -34.94
CA GLN A 685 16.52 -24.56 -35.60
C GLN A 685 16.46 -24.18 -37.09
N GLN A 686 16.96 -23.00 -37.48
CA GLN A 686 17.13 -22.66 -38.89
C GLN A 686 18.17 -23.57 -39.57
N HIS A 687 19.28 -23.89 -38.91
CA HIS A 687 20.32 -24.79 -39.44
C HIS A 687 19.89 -26.25 -39.55
N GLU A 688 19.11 -26.77 -38.60
CA GLU A 688 18.55 -28.13 -38.67
C GLU A 688 17.52 -28.24 -39.81
N LEU A 689 16.63 -27.24 -39.94
CA LEU A 689 15.63 -27.18 -41.02
C LEU A 689 16.28 -27.04 -42.41
N THR A 690 17.41 -26.33 -42.55
CA THR A 690 18.16 -26.30 -43.82
C THR A 690 18.97 -27.59 -44.07
N GLY A 691 19.45 -28.23 -43.02
CA GLY A 691 20.23 -29.47 -43.08
C GLY A 691 19.44 -30.69 -43.57
N GLU A 692 18.17 -30.84 -43.18
CA GLU A 692 17.31 -31.93 -43.67
C GLU A 692 16.93 -31.75 -45.16
N GLY A 693 16.76 -30.51 -45.62
CA GLY A 693 16.48 -30.21 -47.03
C GLY A 693 17.57 -30.72 -47.99
N HIS A 694 18.84 -30.60 -47.60
CA HIS A 694 19.96 -31.08 -48.43
C HIS A 694 20.05 -32.61 -48.51
N LYS A 695 19.71 -33.33 -47.43
CA LYS A 695 19.66 -34.80 -47.44
C LYS A 695 18.54 -35.33 -48.33
N GLY A 696 17.40 -34.64 -48.40
CA GLY A 696 16.30 -34.98 -49.31
C GLY A 696 16.67 -34.81 -50.79
N GLN A 697 17.39 -33.74 -51.15
CA GLN A 697 17.79 -33.50 -52.54
C GLN A 697 18.86 -34.48 -53.04
N LEU A 698 19.84 -34.85 -52.21
CA LEU A 698 20.84 -35.86 -52.57
C LEU A 698 20.22 -37.26 -52.75
N ALA A 699 19.18 -37.61 -52.00
CA ALA A 699 18.45 -38.85 -52.18
C ALA A 699 17.65 -38.90 -53.51
N GLN A 700 17.15 -37.76 -53.99
CA GLN A 700 16.47 -37.67 -55.28
C GLN A 700 17.43 -37.63 -56.48
N GLN A 701 18.63 -37.06 -56.33
CA GLN A 701 19.67 -37.08 -57.37
C GLN A 701 20.42 -38.41 -57.49
N ALA A 702 20.28 -39.32 -56.52
CA ALA A 702 20.80 -40.69 -56.59
C ALA A 702 19.78 -41.71 -57.12
N ALA A 703 18.56 -41.26 -57.46
CA ALA A 703 17.44 -42.09 -57.94
C ALA A 703 16.99 -41.73 -59.37
N ALA A 704 17.79 -40.92 -60.07
CA ALA A 704 17.64 -40.53 -61.47
C ALA A 704 18.99 -40.71 -62.18
#